data_AF-A0A3L6ZZS1-F1
#
_entry.id   AF-A0A3L6ZZS1-F1
#
_cell.length_a   1.000
_cell.length_b   1.000
_cell.length_c   1.000
_cell.angle_alpha   90.00
_cell.angle_beta   90.00
_cell.angle_gamma   90.00
#
_symmetry.space_group_name_H-M   'P 1'
#
loop_
_entity.id
_entity.type
_entity.pdbx_description
1 polymer ?
#
loop_
_entity_poly.entity_id
_entity_poly.type
_entity_poly.pdbx_seq_one_letter_code
_entity_poly.pdbx_strand_id
1 'polypeptide(L)'
;MTDVKFPTSIPTGDAAFNLEIHFSAARADPGDTFVVDLDPRLVSLRSSYQVFMPNSQRVMLNVAIAPAQAPAGPIATFTFTGEVAGLSGISGFAKWGLKFADKTIEAGAKTLLFGVRGGVPIQRDILVEKTFEPGISDVSAPTKVGWETFDGGPTRDEPRVQYVLIGGPGPFQSITLRDTAQPNGTENGAPWAIDCAMPYSAAYFNRDTSPSGVPAQLRDAGCAEGAITATFDNVPDGLVPVVTFFAKSTQPLSEQGRLTFENTATYTSTGTPFPGGEFSHEAKLSVTQDFAAGADGRVTLTAPTIIEFDCSAPGVPVQPTLTLPANGDGVTYASSGTVGPGNTVTVTATLDEGALPPAPFPANWTLTGERTAVFTHTFAASRSCIEQVSTLPLPTVSQATCVAPGQPTIPTYTLVTPEGFRGATIAQTGSPLNGGTVVATATLLDGFEFPATLPTGWVLSDDARSATHTVVFDNPTCITAIGALPVPVAHAPVCQGDGTYAAGWLEYFVSEDLVGVRLTDGAPTVVDGVQRLTIIATGEPGYGFIGDLTAGWTKDPSSNRAVYVQEFELPECADVPGEGGTSSPTPSETTEAPSSPSPSPSETTEAPSSPSPSPSETTEAPSSPFPTPSETEGVPTSPSPSVTDGVPGLPSPSPSVTTEVSGSPSPSPSETTEVPGSPSPSPSETTEVPGSPSPSPTDIEGTPESPKPTAGTTSPSTPAPGGTSGSGEPSASATEGAPVITSDGPDAGGHLPSTGADSAPKLPILGAMILLGLLLIGGSVLRRRATQG
;
A
#
# COMPACT_ATOMS: atom_id res chain seq x y z
N MET A 1 55.14 11.91 -9.19
CA MET A 1 54.39 13.16 -9.40
C MET A 1 54.70 13.67 -10.79
N THR A 2 53.67 14.02 -11.57
CA THR A 2 53.82 14.42 -12.99
C THR A 2 53.22 15.79 -13.28
N ASP A 3 52.15 16.17 -12.58
CA ASP A 3 51.48 17.46 -12.72
C ASP A 3 50.70 17.80 -11.43
N VAL A 4 50.34 19.07 -11.28
CA VAL A 4 49.51 19.62 -10.20
C VAL A 4 48.44 20.53 -10.79
N LYS A 5 47.19 20.30 -10.40
CA LYS A 5 46.03 21.11 -10.78
C LYS A 5 45.24 21.55 -9.55
N PHE A 6 44.65 22.73 -9.65
CA PHE A 6 43.67 23.31 -8.74
C PHE A 6 42.98 24.49 -9.47
N PRO A 7 41.90 25.09 -8.93
CA PRO A 7 41.23 26.23 -9.55
C PRO A 7 42.17 27.42 -9.76
N THR A 8 42.11 28.07 -10.94
CA THR A 8 42.96 29.23 -11.25
C THR A 8 42.61 30.48 -10.44
N SER A 9 41.41 30.54 -9.88
CA SER A 9 41.01 31.56 -8.89
C SER A 9 40.16 30.96 -7.77
N ILE A 10 40.11 31.67 -6.64
CA ILE A 10 39.19 31.44 -5.54
C ILE A 10 38.59 32.78 -5.06
N PRO A 11 37.33 32.83 -4.61
CA PRO A 11 36.65 34.09 -4.32
C PRO A 11 37.23 34.84 -3.12
N THR A 12 37.73 34.12 -2.10
CA THR A 12 38.35 34.69 -0.88
C THR A 12 39.47 33.78 -0.35
N GLY A 13 40.30 34.28 0.57
CA GLY A 13 41.36 33.50 1.22
C GLY A 13 40.89 32.27 2.02
N ASP A 14 39.69 32.32 2.62
CA ASP A 14 39.11 31.18 3.36
C ASP A 14 38.42 30.15 2.46
N ALA A 15 38.27 30.43 1.16
CA ALA A 15 37.59 29.53 0.24
C ALA A 15 38.39 28.23 0.06
N ALA A 16 37.73 27.11 0.40
CA ALA A 16 38.25 25.78 0.15
C ALA A 16 38.39 25.51 -1.35
N PHE A 17 39.49 24.88 -1.75
CA PHE A 17 39.75 24.49 -3.13
C PHE A 17 40.34 23.09 -3.22
N ASN A 18 40.08 22.39 -4.33
CA ASN A 18 40.60 21.04 -4.54
C ASN A 18 42.00 21.09 -5.16
N LEU A 19 42.98 20.52 -4.47
CA LEU A 19 44.29 20.15 -5.03
C LEU A 19 44.18 18.76 -5.67
N GLU A 20 44.69 18.62 -6.89
CA GLU A 20 44.78 17.37 -7.64
C GLU A 20 46.24 17.12 -8.05
N ILE A 21 46.88 16.12 -7.43
CA ILE A 21 48.25 15.72 -7.74
C ILE A 21 48.23 14.49 -8.65
N HIS A 22 48.72 14.66 -9.88
CA HIS A 22 48.94 13.54 -10.80
C HIS A 22 50.24 12.79 -10.48
N PHE A 23 50.19 11.47 -10.63
CA PHE A 23 51.37 10.61 -10.47
C PHE A 23 51.39 9.47 -11.49
N SER A 24 52.61 9.00 -11.78
CA SER A 24 52.89 7.79 -12.52
C SER A 24 54.11 7.10 -11.92
N ALA A 25 54.10 5.77 -11.88
CA ALA A 25 55.22 4.92 -11.50
C ALA A 25 55.31 3.73 -12.47
N ALA A 26 56.52 3.40 -12.94
CA ALA A 26 56.70 2.29 -13.88
C ALA A 26 56.32 0.95 -13.24
N ARG A 27 56.63 0.80 -11.95
CA ARG A 27 56.15 -0.20 -10.97
C ARG A 27 56.14 0.46 -9.59
N ALA A 28 55.43 -0.15 -8.65
CA ALA A 28 55.54 0.12 -7.21
C ALA A 28 55.18 -1.17 -6.47
N ASP A 29 55.87 -1.46 -5.38
CA ASP A 29 55.58 -2.60 -4.51
C ASP A 29 54.74 -2.15 -3.28
N PRO A 30 53.95 -3.06 -2.66
CA PRO A 30 53.15 -2.72 -1.49
C PRO A 30 53.99 -2.14 -0.34
N GLY A 31 53.62 -0.95 0.14
CA GLY A 31 54.37 -0.21 1.15
C GLY A 31 55.39 0.79 0.60
N ASP A 32 55.63 0.84 -0.71
CA ASP A 32 56.42 1.92 -1.33
C ASP A 32 55.79 3.29 -1.01
N THR A 33 56.64 4.30 -0.80
CA THR A 33 56.20 5.65 -0.48
C THR A 33 56.82 6.73 -1.36
N PHE A 34 56.08 7.82 -1.56
CA PHE A 34 56.64 9.11 -1.97
C PHE A 34 56.06 10.24 -1.11
N VAL A 35 56.85 11.29 -0.90
CA VAL A 35 56.48 12.43 -0.05
C VAL A 35 56.39 13.68 -0.91
N VAL A 36 55.30 14.43 -0.77
CA VAL A 36 55.11 15.75 -1.38
C VAL A 36 55.05 16.80 -0.26
N ASP A 37 55.96 17.75 -0.34
CA ASP A 37 55.98 18.96 0.47
C ASP A 37 55.06 20.00 -0.19
N LEU A 38 54.05 20.48 0.56
CA LEU A 38 53.07 21.48 0.10
C LEU A 38 53.50 22.90 0.54
N ASP A 39 52.92 23.93 -0.10
CA ASP A 39 53.20 25.33 0.21
C ASP A 39 52.88 25.68 1.69
N PRO A 40 53.78 26.40 2.40
CA PRO A 40 53.60 26.69 3.83
C PRO A 40 52.44 27.62 4.17
N ARG A 41 51.81 28.27 3.18
CA ARG A 41 50.59 29.07 3.39
C ARG A 41 49.31 28.24 3.31
N LEU A 42 49.38 26.93 3.09
CA LEU A 42 48.20 26.07 2.93
C LEU A 42 47.97 25.16 4.14
N VAL A 43 46.71 24.81 4.39
CA VAL A 43 46.30 23.73 5.30
C VAL A 43 45.37 22.76 4.59
N SER A 44 45.45 21.47 4.96
CA SER A 44 44.58 20.42 4.44
C SER A 44 43.33 20.27 5.28
N LEU A 45 42.19 20.02 4.63
CA LEU A 45 40.90 19.85 5.29
C LEU A 45 40.70 18.45 5.91
N ARG A 46 41.60 17.49 5.65
CA ARG A 46 41.70 16.21 6.39
C ARG A 46 43.15 15.75 6.48
N SER A 47 43.42 14.91 7.48
CA SER A 47 44.72 14.27 7.73
C SER A 47 44.96 12.98 6.92
N SER A 48 43.94 12.42 6.27
CA SER A 48 44.10 11.25 5.39
C SER A 48 43.06 11.15 4.27
N TYR A 49 43.47 10.49 3.17
CA TYR A 49 42.66 10.24 1.98
C TYR A 49 43.01 8.88 1.36
N GLN A 50 42.08 8.31 0.59
CA GLN A 50 42.31 7.08 -0.18
C GLN A 50 42.16 7.35 -1.67
N VAL A 51 43.12 6.87 -2.46
CA VAL A 51 43.07 6.90 -3.93
C VAL A 51 42.65 5.52 -4.42
N PHE A 52 41.53 5.46 -5.12
CA PHE A 52 41.01 4.22 -5.68
C PHE A 52 41.58 3.95 -7.08
N MET A 53 41.74 2.68 -7.43
CA MET A 53 41.99 2.28 -8.82
C MET A 53 40.78 2.61 -9.70
N PRO A 54 40.98 3.02 -10.97
CA PRO A 54 39.91 3.14 -11.94
C PRO A 54 39.08 1.85 -12.04
N ASN A 55 37.75 1.99 -11.99
CA ASN A 55 36.76 0.94 -12.25
C ASN A 55 36.72 -0.27 -11.29
N SER A 56 37.48 -0.30 -10.18
CA SER A 56 37.57 -1.51 -9.33
C SER A 56 37.27 -1.32 -7.83
N GLN A 57 37.02 -0.10 -7.36
CA GLN A 57 36.82 0.27 -5.94
C GLN A 57 37.92 -0.20 -4.96
N ARG A 58 39.04 -0.73 -5.46
CA ARG A 58 40.21 -1.13 -4.65
C ARG A 58 41.07 0.10 -4.34
N VAL A 59 41.46 0.27 -3.08
CA VAL A 59 42.35 1.37 -2.67
C VAL A 59 43.74 1.08 -3.23
N MET A 60 44.17 1.89 -4.21
CA MET A 60 45.49 1.81 -4.84
C MET A 60 46.59 2.39 -3.93
N LEU A 61 46.25 3.45 -3.19
CA LEU A 61 47.22 4.25 -2.45
C LEU A 61 46.53 4.98 -1.28
N ASN A 62 47.14 4.94 -0.11
CA ASN A 62 46.75 5.76 1.05
C ASN A 62 47.57 7.05 1.06
N VAL A 63 46.92 8.21 1.30
CA VAL A 63 47.60 9.49 1.53
C VAL A 63 47.42 9.87 2.99
N ALA A 64 48.51 10.15 3.70
CA ALA A 64 48.52 10.70 5.06
C ALA A 64 49.17 12.09 5.02
N ILE A 65 48.46 13.11 5.50
CA ILE A 65 48.91 14.50 5.45
C ILE A 65 49.19 14.98 6.87
N ALA A 66 50.47 15.24 7.15
CA ALA A 66 50.87 15.91 8.38
C ALA A 66 50.57 17.41 8.29
N PRO A 67 50.08 18.06 9.36
CA PRO A 67 49.87 19.50 9.41
C PRO A 67 51.19 20.26 9.24
N ALA A 68 51.10 21.53 8.84
CA ALA A 68 52.26 22.41 8.74
C ALA A 68 52.98 22.55 10.10
N GLN A 69 54.31 22.57 10.09
CA GLN A 69 55.13 22.90 11.25
C GLN A 69 56.05 24.05 10.85
N ALA A 70 55.64 25.28 11.17
CA ALA A 70 56.33 26.49 10.73
C ALA A 70 57.85 26.43 11.02
N PRO A 71 58.71 26.69 10.03
CA PRO A 71 58.43 27.30 8.72
C PRO A 71 58.04 26.32 7.59
N ALA A 72 57.94 25.02 7.83
CA ALA A 72 57.59 24.03 6.82
C ALA A 72 56.05 23.90 6.63
N GLY A 73 55.62 23.71 5.39
CA GLY A 73 54.22 23.47 5.05
C GLY A 73 53.75 22.04 5.35
N PRO A 74 52.48 21.72 5.04
CA PRO A 74 51.94 20.39 5.24
C PRO A 74 52.68 19.35 4.38
N ILE A 75 52.82 18.13 4.90
CA ILE A 75 53.60 17.06 4.25
C ILE A 75 52.65 15.92 3.91
N ALA A 76 52.38 15.74 2.61
CA ALA A 76 51.54 14.65 2.11
C ALA A 76 52.41 13.43 1.80
N THR A 77 52.25 12.36 2.57
CA THR A 77 52.93 11.07 2.40
C THR A 77 51.99 10.11 1.69
N PHE A 78 52.43 9.58 0.54
CA PHE A 78 51.68 8.70 -0.34
C PHE A 78 52.24 7.29 -0.19
N THR A 79 51.39 6.30 0.14
CA THR A 79 51.79 4.92 0.43
C THR A 79 50.99 3.92 -0.42
N PHE A 80 51.68 3.17 -1.28
CA PHE A 80 51.07 2.13 -2.12
C PHE A 80 50.56 0.95 -1.28
N THR A 81 49.40 0.40 -1.64
CA THR A 81 48.76 -0.71 -0.91
C THR A 81 49.15 -2.08 -1.46
N GLY A 82 48.63 -3.16 -0.85
CA GLY A 82 48.72 -4.52 -1.42
C GLY A 82 48.12 -4.65 -2.83
N GLU A 83 47.21 -3.76 -3.22
CA GLU A 83 46.44 -3.81 -4.46
C GLU A 83 47.25 -3.47 -5.71
N VAL A 84 48.47 -2.90 -5.58
CA VAL A 84 49.36 -2.65 -6.74
C VAL A 84 50.38 -3.75 -7.00
N ALA A 85 50.39 -4.82 -6.20
CA ALA A 85 51.37 -5.90 -6.33
C ALA A 85 51.40 -6.50 -7.74
N GLY A 86 52.55 -6.38 -8.42
CA GLY A 86 52.75 -6.88 -9.79
C GLY A 86 52.18 -6.00 -10.90
N LEU A 87 51.55 -4.86 -10.61
CA LEU A 87 51.10 -3.91 -11.63
C LEU A 87 52.29 -3.14 -12.24
N SER A 88 52.11 -2.65 -13.47
CA SER A 88 53.09 -1.82 -14.17
C SER A 88 52.42 -0.70 -14.95
N GLY A 89 53.08 0.45 -15.08
CA GLY A 89 52.47 1.65 -15.67
C GLY A 89 51.41 2.29 -14.77
N ILE A 90 51.54 2.10 -13.45
CA ILE A 90 50.60 2.62 -12.44
C ILE A 90 50.53 4.14 -12.60
N SER A 91 49.33 4.68 -12.81
CA SER A 91 49.12 6.12 -12.92
C SER A 91 47.73 6.52 -12.43
N GLY A 92 47.59 7.77 -12.01
CA GLY A 92 46.35 8.29 -11.46
C GLY A 92 46.51 9.70 -10.92
N PHE A 93 45.56 10.09 -10.07
CA PHE A 93 45.61 11.34 -9.32
C PHE A 93 45.07 11.14 -7.90
N ALA A 94 45.61 11.91 -6.96
CA ALA A 94 45.01 12.10 -5.65
C ALA A 94 44.36 13.48 -5.63
N LYS A 95 43.11 13.58 -5.18
CA LYS A 95 42.35 14.83 -5.14
C LYS A 95 41.81 15.08 -3.74
N TRP A 96 42.03 16.27 -3.19
CA TRP A 96 41.55 16.64 -1.87
C TRP A 96 41.43 18.14 -1.63
N GLY A 97 40.68 18.52 -0.60
CA GLY A 97 40.48 19.92 -0.19
C GLY A 97 41.67 20.51 0.58
N LEU A 98 42.13 21.67 0.12
CA LEU A 98 43.01 22.60 0.83
C LEU A 98 42.29 23.95 1.04
N LYS A 99 42.85 24.79 1.89
CA LYS A 99 42.61 26.24 1.91
C LYS A 99 43.88 26.99 2.35
N PHE A 100 43.87 28.32 2.33
CA PHE A 100 44.95 29.08 2.96
C PHE A 100 44.88 28.97 4.49
N ALA A 101 46.06 28.89 5.12
CA ALA A 101 46.24 28.92 6.57
C ALA A 101 45.87 30.30 7.14
N ASP A 102 46.25 31.34 6.40
CA ASP A 102 45.85 32.72 6.66
C ASP A 102 44.66 33.09 5.77
N LYS A 103 43.50 33.33 6.39
CA LYS A 103 42.28 33.76 5.69
C LYS A 103 42.40 35.20 5.16
N THR A 104 43.17 36.06 5.83
CA THR A 104 43.29 37.49 5.50
C THR A 104 44.33 37.75 4.42
N ILE A 105 44.85 36.69 3.79
CA ILE A 105 45.69 36.76 2.60
C ILE A 105 45.09 37.72 1.56
N GLU A 106 45.86 38.76 1.25
CA GLU A 106 45.45 39.85 0.35
C GLU A 106 44.97 39.32 -1.00
N ALA A 107 44.05 40.03 -1.65
CA ALA A 107 43.70 39.76 -3.04
C ALA A 107 44.92 39.74 -4.00
N GLY A 108 44.74 39.17 -5.19
CA GLY A 108 45.74 39.08 -6.25
C GLY A 108 46.37 37.69 -6.41
N ALA A 109 47.26 37.56 -7.39
CA ALA A 109 47.91 36.30 -7.74
C ALA A 109 48.95 35.88 -6.70
N LYS A 110 48.92 34.60 -6.29
CA LYS A 110 49.86 33.98 -5.35
C LYS A 110 50.48 32.74 -6.02
N THR A 111 51.78 32.75 -6.25
CA THR A 111 52.52 31.56 -6.72
C THR A 111 52.67 30.57 -5.58
N LEU A 112 52.11 29.37 -5.73
CA LEU A 112 52.19 28.26 -4.78
C LEU A 112 53.25 27.24 -5.22
N LEU A 113 53.94 26.64 -4.22
CA LEU A 113 55.00 25.65 -4.43
C LEU A 113 54.57 24.24 -4.01
N PHE A 114 54.80 23.24 -4.87
CA PHE A 114 54.52 21.82 -4.57
C PHE A 114 55.67 20.94 -5.06
N GLY A 115 56.36 20.21 -4.17
CA GLY A 115 57.53 19.43 -4.56
C GLY A 115 57.50 18.00 -4.02
N VAL A 116 57.84 17.02 -4.86
CA VAL A 116 58.29 15.72 -4.31
C VAL A 116 59.58 15.98 -3.55
N ARG A 117 59.71 15.42 -2.35
CA ARG A 117 60.93 15.59 -1.55
C ARG A 117 62.15 15.05 -2.29
N GLY A 118 63.11 15.93 -2.60
CA GLY A 118 64.29 15.61 -3.42
C GLY A 118 64.11 15.78 -4.94
N GLY A 119 62.91 16.15 -5.40
CA GLY A 119 62.64 16.55 -6.79
C GLY A 119 62.64 18.07 -6.98
N VAL A 120 62.39 18.51 -8.21
CA VAL A 120 62.18 19.93 -8.54
C VAL A 120 60.74 20.32 -8.16
N PRO A 121 60.51 21.43 -7.41
CA PRO A 121 59.17 21.88 -7.08
C PRO A 121 58.44 22.43 -8.32
N ILE A 122 57.17 22.05 -8.46
CA ILE A 122 56.24 22.59 -9.45
C ILE A 122 55.66 23.89 -8.90
N GLN A 123 55.71 24.94 -9.72
CA GLN A 123 55.08 26.23 -9.44
C GLN A 123 53.73 26.33 -10.15
N ARG A 124 52.73 26.87 -9.48
CA ARG A 124 51.38 27.13 -10.01
C ARG A 124 50.82 28.39 -9.34
N ASP A 125 50.19 29.27 -10.11
CA ASP A 125 49.57 30.49 -9.57
C ASP A 125 48.08 30.29 -9.26
N ILE A 126 47.60 30.90 -8.17
CA ILE A 126 46.18 31.04 -7.84
C ILE A 126 45.84 32.51 -7.68
N LEU A 127 44.72 32.96 -8.24
CA LEU A 127 44.17 34.30 -8.01
C LEU A 127 43.23 34.27 -6.80
N VAL A 128 43.59 34.98 -5.72
CA VAL A 128 42.64 35.29 -4.65
C VAL A 128 41.86 36.52 -5.10
N GLU A 129 40.57 36.40 -5.38
CA GLU A 129 39.79 37.48 -6.01
C GLU A 129 39.50 38.63 -5.05
N LYS A 130 39.29 38.33 -3.77
CA LYS A 130 39.10 39.31 -2.68
C LYS A 130 39.86 38.88 -1.43
N THR A 131 40.36 39.83 -0.67
CA THR A 131 40.73 39.59 0.74
C THR A 131 39.47 39.11 1.48
N PHE A 132 39.60 38.17 2.41
CA PHE A 132 38.46 37.81 3.27
C PHE A 132 38.19 38.97 4.23
N GLU A 133 37.03 39.61 4.08
CA GLU A 133 36.50 40.59 5.02
C GLU A 133 35.46 39.89 5.91
N PRO A 134 35.76 39.58 7.19
CA PRO A 134 34.74 39.24 8.18
C PRO A 134 33.72 40.39 8.29
N GLY A 135 32.45 40.05 8.46
CA GLY A 135 31.32 40.99 8.43
C GLY A 135 31.26 41.98 9.60
N ILE A 136 32.23 42.89 9.72
CA ILE A 136 32.35 43.94 10.75
C ILE A 136 31.57 45.19 10.31
N SER A 137 30.42 44.97 9.66
CA SER A 137 29.58 46.04 9.10
C SER A 137 28.60 46.63 10.11
N ASP A 138 28.38 45.98 11.25
CA ASP A 138 27.44 46.43 12.28
C ASP A 138 27.97 46.16 13.70
N VAL A 139 27.61 47.03 14.65
CA VAL A 139 28.06 47.00 16.06
C VAL A 139 27.06 46.22 16.94
N SER A 140 26.01 45.67 16.32
CA SER A 140 24.82 45.11 16.95
C SER A 140 24.98 43.69 17.51
N ALA A 141 26.02 42.94 17.12
CA ALA A 141 26.22 41.55 17.55
C ALA A 141 27.71 41.13 17.58
N PRO A 142 28.14 40.28 18.54
CA PRO A 142 29.44 39.62 18.46
C PRO A 142 29.45 38.52 17.41
N THR A 143 30.50 38.44 16.59
CA THR A 143 30.65 37.39 15.57
C THR A 143 31.54 36.26 16.09
N LYS A 144 31.10 35.00 15.93
CA LYS A 144 31.91 33.79 16.14
C LYS A 144 32.20 33.10 14.81
N VAL A 145 33.44 32.64 14.65
CA VAL A 145 33.90 31.83 13.49
C VAL A 145 34.64 30.62 14.04
N GLY A 146 34.38 29.42 13.51
CA GLY A 146 35.08 28.17 13.87
C GLY A 146 35.81 27.52 12.70
N TRP A 147 36.88 26.77 12.97
CA TRP A 147 37.59 25.93 11.99
C TRP A 147 38.31 24.76 12.67
N GLU A 148 38.46 23.63 11.97
CA GLU A 148 39.29 22.52 12.45
C GLU A 148 40.77 22.93 12.56
N THR A 149 41.39 22.53 13.66
CA THR A 149 42.83 22.61 13.88
C THR A 149 43.36 21.23 14.25
N PHE A 150 43.90 20.53 13.25
CA PHE A 150 44.66 19.30 13.46
C PHE A 150 46.05 19.63 14.01
N ASP A 151 46.12 20.07 15.27
CA ASP A 151 47.38 20.15 16.00
C ASP A 151 47.98 18.74 16.10
N GLY A 152 49.21 18.59 15.59
CA GLY A 152 49.93 17.31 15.49
C GLY A 152 50.45 16.77 16.83
N GLY A 153 49.67 16.90 17.90
CA GLY A 153 50.01 16.45 19.25
C GLY A 153 50.13 14.91 19.36
N PRO A 154 50.76 14.41 20.43
CA PRO A 154 51.04 12.98 20.60
C PRO A 154 49.80 12.10 20.86
N THR A 155 48.66 12.70 21.21
CA THR A 155 47.35 12.03 21.37
C THR A 155 46.49 12.34 20.14
N ARG A 156 46.29 11.36 19.26
CA ARG A 156 45.81 11.59 17.88
C ARG A 156 44.29 11.64 17.71
N ASP A 157 43.54 11.41 18.78
CA ASP A 157 42.20 10.82 18.68
C ASP A 157 41.05 11.77 19.11
N GLU A 158 41.36 13.04 19.47
CA GLU A 158 40.37 14.08 19.76
C GLU A 158 40.32 15.15 18.65
N PRO A 159 39.21 15.34 17.92
CA PRO A 159 39.06 16.45 16.99
C PRO A 159 38.95 17.79 17.74
N ARG A 160 39.69 18.79 17.24
CA ARG A 160 39.87 20.10 17.86
C ARG A 160 39.41 21.20 16.91
N VAL A 161 38.60 22.11 17.45
CA VAL A 161 38.06 23.26 16.72
C VAL A 161 38.61 24.52 17.37
N GLN A 162 39.30 25.34 16.59
CA GLN A 162 39.71 26.68 17.01
C GLN A 162 38.62 27.67 16.62
N TYR A 163 38.36 28.64 17.48
CA TYR A 163 37.32 29.64 17.31
C TYR A 163 37.87 31.05 17.50
N VAL A 164 37.38 32.00 16.70
CA VAL A 164 37.47 33.44 16.97
C VAL A 164 36.14 33.93 17.54
N LEU A 165 36.18 34.73 18.61
CA LEU A 165 35.15 35.69 18.98
C LEU A 165 35.60 37.11 18.60
N ILE A 166 34.71 37.86 17.95
CA ILE A 166 34.94 39.22 17.45
C ILE A 166 33.90 40.14 18.10
N GLY A 167 34.35 41.19 18.79
CA GLY A 167 33.47 42.25 19.29
C GLY A 167 33.25 43.37 18.26
N GLY A 168 32.29 44.25 18.51
CA GLY A 168 32.12 45.47 17.71
C GLY A 168 33.36 46.40 17.77
N PRO A 169 33.63 47.18 16.71
CA PRO A 169 34.73 48.15 16.69
C PRO A 169 34.50 49.27 17.72
N GLY A 170 35.58 49.72 18.37
CA GLY A 170 35.54 50.85 19.30
C GLY A 170 35.15 52.19 18.65
N PRO A 171 34.97 53.27 19.45
CA PRO A 171 35.51 53.41 20.81
C PRO A 171 34.57 52.95 21.94
N PHE A 172 35.10 52.22 22.93
CA PHE A 172 34.37 51.80 24.14
C PHE A 172 35.19 51.92 25.43
N GLN A 173 34.51 52.09 26.57
CA GLN A 173 35.14 52.01 27.89
C GLN A 173 35.65 50.60 28.18
N SER A 174 34.83 49.60 27.86
CA SER A 174 35.20 48.20 27.89
C SER A 174 34.30 47.37 26.99
N ILE A 175 34.84 46.27 26.46
CA ILE A 175 34.08 45.17 25.86
C ILE A 175 34.44 43.89 26.59
N THR A 176 33.43 43.18 27.11
CA THR A 176 33.58 41.80 27.60
C THR A 176 33.01 40.85 26.55
N LEU A 177 33.84 39.95 26.02
CA LEU A 177 33.42 38.86 25.14
C LEU A 177 33.29 37.57 25.95
N ARG A 178 32.19 36.83 25.77
CA ARG A 178 31.92 35.56 26.44
C ARG A 178 31.26 34.55 25.50
N ASP A 179 31.69 33.30 25.62
CA ASP A 179 31.09 32.12 24.97
C ASP A 179 31.12 30.95 25.98
N THR A 180 30.20 30.01 25.81
CA THR A 180 29.92 28.93 26.77
C THR A 180 29.69 27.62 26.03
N ALA A 181 30.41 26.57 26.43
CA ALA A 181 30.21 25.21 25.96
C ALA A 181 28.74 24.78 26.06
N GLN A 182 28.26 24.12 25.01
CA GLN A 182 26.88 23.66 24.91
C GLN A 182 26.72 22.32 25.65
N PRO A 183 25.95 22.24 26.75
CA PRO A 183 25.76 20.99 27.48
C PRO A 183 24.92 19.99 26.67
N ASN A 184 25.14 18.70 26.93
CA ASN A 184 24.33 17.60 26.37
C ASN A 184 22.83 17.87 26.58
N GLY A 185 22.05 17.93 25.49
CA GLY A 185 20.57 17.92 25.57
C GLY A 185 19.78 18.75 24.55
N THR A 186 20.41 19.51 23.66
CA THR A 186 19.69 20.20 22.56
C THR A 186 19.62 19.33 21.31
N GLU A 187 18.45 19.27 20.66
CA GLU A 187 18.01 18.14 19.80
C GLU A 187 18.84 17.82 18.53
N ASN A 188 19.78 18.65 18.08
CA ASN A 188 20.39 18.53 16.73
C ASN A 188 21.92 18.79 16.64
N GLY A 189 22.69 18.59 17.72
CA GLY A 189 24.15 18.80 17.66
C GLY A 189 24.96 17.94 18.63
N ALA A 190 26.19 17.61 18.23
CA ALA A 190 27.15 16.89 19.07
C ALA A 190 27.70 17.77 20.21
N PRO A 191 28.01 17.20 21.39
CA PRO A 191 28.55 17.97 22.51
C PRO A 191 29.99 18.41 22.25
N TRP A 192 30.21 19.72 22.37
CA TRP A 192 31.53 20.36 22.30
C TRP A 192 31.85 21.08 23.62
N ALA A 193 33.12 21.07 24.01
CA ALA A 193 33.58 21.64 25.28
C ALA A 193 34.84 22.49 25.07
N ILE A 194 34.83 23.73 25.58
CA ILE A 194 35.97 24.64 25.49
C ILE A 194 37.19 24.03 26.20
N ASP A 195 38.31 23.93 25.50
CA ASP A 195 39.52 23.27 26.00
C ASP A 195 40.41 24.26 26.76
N CYS A 196 40.08 24.51 28.02
CA CYS A 196 40.83 25.41 28.89
C CYS A 196 42.25 24.93 29.23
N ALA A 197 42.69 23.76 28.75
CA ALA A 197 44.09 23.34 28.80
C ALA A 197 44.92 23.88 27.62
N MET A 198 44.28 24.38 26.55
CA MET A 198 44.94 25.00 25.40
C MET A 198 45.15 26.51 25.62
N PRO A 199 46.20 27.11 25.05
CA PRO A 199 46.38 28.56 25.08
C PRO A 199 45.28 29.26 24.27
N TYR A 200 44.64 30.26 24.88
CA TYR A 200 43.87 31.28 24.18
C TYR A 200 44.71 32.55 23.98
N SER A 201 44.34 33.39 23.02
CA SER A 201 44.97 34.68 22.75
C SER A 201 43.93 35.79 22.62
N ALA A 202 44.30 37.01 23.00
CA ALA A 202 43.46 38.20 22.89
C ALA A 202 44.26 39.34 22.26
N ALA A 203 43.71 40.01 21.26
CA ALA A 203 44.39 41.04 20.48
C ALA A 203 43.42 42.10 19.93
N TYR A 204 43.95 43.25 19.51
CA TYR A 204 43.22 44.21 18.68
C TYR A 204 43.54 44.02 17.20
N PHE A 205 42.50 44.00 16.39
CA PHE A 205 42.56 43.98 14.93
C PHE A 205 42.03 45.28 14.35
N ASN A 206 42.47 45.62 13.15
CA ASN A 206 41.88 46.70 12.35
C ASN A 206 40.54 46.23 11.74
N ARG A 207 39.74 47.15 11.18
CA ARG A 207 38.46 46.81 10.52
C ARG A 207 38.60 45.91 9.28
N ASP A 208 39.77 45.86 8.66
CA ASP A 208 40.12 44.93 7.57
C ASP A 208 40.59 43.55 8.07
N THR A 209 40.62 43.35 9.40
CA THR A 209 41.15 42.17 10.10
C THR A 209 42.63 41.86 9.87
N SER A 210 43.42 42.87 9.50
CA SER A 210 44.86 42.86 9.78
C SER A 210 45.11 43.02 11.30
N PRO A 211 46.14 42.36 11.89
CA PRO A 211 46.56 42.60 13.26
C PRO A 211 47.02 44.06 13.42
N SER A 212 46.43 44.80 14.36
CA SER A 212 46.66 46.26 14.48
C SER A 212 48.08 46.66 14.91
N GLY A 213 48.86 45.73 15.45
CA GLY A 213 50.12 46.01 16.14
C GLY A 213 49.96 46.73 17.49
N VAL A 214 48.75 47.16 17.85
CA VAL A 214 48.44 47.80 19.13
C VAL A 214 48.24 46.71 20.20
N PRO A 215 48.98 46.74 21.33
CA PRO A 215 48.76 45.80 22.42
C PRO A 215 47.32 45.90 22.96
N ALA A 216 46.66 44.75 23.11
CA ALA A 216 45.33 44.71 23.74
C ALA A 216 45.42 45.15 25.21
N GLN A 217 44.57 46.10 25.62
CA GLN A 217 44.40 46.45 27.03
C GLN A 217 43.47 45.44 27.70
N LEU A 218 43.96 44.21 27.84
CA LEU A 218 43.24 43.11 28.46
C LEU A 218 43.20 43.33 29.98
N ARG A 219 42.03 43.62 30.54
CA ARG A 219 41.82 43.75 32.00
C ARG A 219 41.85 42.38 32.66
N ASP A 220 41.15 41.44 32.07
CA ASP A 220 40.97 40.07 32.55
C ASP A 220 40.69 39.15 31.37
N ALA A 221 41.14 37.91 31.43
CA ALA A 221 40.71 36.85 30.53
C ALA A 221 40.95 35.50 31.19
N GLY A 222 39.96 34.62 31.11
CA GLY A 222 39.98 33.31 31.74
C GLY A 222 39.15 32.29 30.98
N CYS A 223 39.56 31.04 31.11
CA CYS A 223 38.81 29.89 30.65
C CYS A 223 38.51 29.00 31.88
N ALA A 224 37.23 28.87 32.22
CA ALA A 224 36.77 28.16 33.42
C ALA A 224 35.36 27.62 33.21
N GLU A 225 35.03 26.48 33.84
CA GLU A 225 33.68 25.89 33.85
C GLU A 225 33.06 25.67 32.44
N GLY A 226 33.90 25.49 31.41
CA GLY A 226 33.47 25.36 30.02
C GLY A 226 33.14 26.68 29.32
N ALA A 227 33.41 27.82 29.95
CA ALA A 227 33.26 29.16 29.37
C ALA A 227 34.64 29.79 29.07
N ILE A 228 34.71 30.56 28.00
CA ILE A 228 35.80 31.51 27.73
C ILE A 228 35.26 32.93 27.99
N THR A 229 36.04 33.78 28.64
CA THR A 229 35.67 35.19 28.87
C THR A 229 36.91 36.07 28.76
N ALA A 230 36.79 37.24 28.13
CA ALA A 230 37.86 38.22 28.03
C ALA A 230 37.31 39.65 28.04
N THR A 231 37.91 40.52 28.84
CA THR A 231 37.51 41.92 29.02
C THR A 231 38.63 42.84 28.53
N PHE A 232 38.32 43.62 27.50
CA PHE A 232 39.20 44.63 26.91
C PHE A 232 38.78 46.01 27.41
N ASP A 233 39.72 46.79 27.95
CA ASP A 233 39.51 48.17 28.39
C ASP A 233 39.89 49.18 27.31
N ASN A 234 39.27 50.37 27.34
CA ASN A 234 39.62 51.53 26.51
C ASN A 234 39.77 51.18 25.01
N VAL A 235 38.90 50.32 24.48
CA VAL A 235 38.95 49.81 23.10
C VAL A 235 38.98 51.01 22.14
N PRO A 236 40.08 51.22 21.36
CA PRO A 236 40.23 52.42 20.55
C PRO A 236 39.25 52.51 19.37
N ASP A 237 39.01 53.73 18.90
CA ASP A 237 38.20 53.99 17.69
C ASP A 237 38.73 53.19 16.49
N GLY A 238 37.82 52.48 15.81
CA GLY A 238 38.14 51.63 14.66
C GLY A 238 38.90 50.33 14.97
N LEU A 239 39.28 50.05 16.22
CA LEU A 239 39.89 48.77 16.60
C LEU A 239 38.87 47.77 17.12
N VAL A 240 39.09 46.50 16.75
CA VAL A 240 38.19 45.37 16.97
C VAL A 240 38.83 44.45 18.01
N PRO A 241 38.21 44.19 19.17
CA PRO A 241 38.70 43.22 20.14
C PRO A 241 38.39 41.80 19.67
N VAL A 242 39.42 40.94 19.71
CA VAL A 242 39.36 39.58 19.16
C VAL A 242 39.96 38.59 20.16
N VAL A 243 39.26 37.48 20.38
CA VAL A 243 39.70 36.36 21.24
C VAL A 243 39.77 35.09 20.41
N THR A 244 40.90 34.39 20.44
CA THR A 244 41.06 33.08 19.80
C THR A 244 41.26 32.00 20.86
N PHE A 245 40.53 30.89 20.78
CA PHE A 245 40.55 29.79 21.74
C PHE A 245 40.23 28.45 21.05
N PHE A 246 40.28 27.34 21.79
CA PHE A 246 40.03 26.00 21.27
C PHE A 246 38.88 25.31 22.02
N ALA A 247 38.22 24.37 21.34
CA ALA A 247 37.30 23.40 21.93
C ALA A 247 37.60 21.98 21.44
N LYS A 248 37.26 21.00 22.27
CA LYS A 248 37.15 19.59 21.90
C LYS A 248 35.73 19.29 21.43
N SER A 249 35.59 18.28 20.57
CA SER A 249 34.31 17.60 20.35
C SER A 249 34.47 16.09 20.48
N THR A 250 33.37 15.39 20.71
CA THR A 250 33.33 13.92 20.80
C THR A 250 33.21 13.23 19.45
N GLN A 251 33.06 13.98 18.35
CA GLN A 251 32.87 13.49 16.98
C GLN A 251 33.66 14.36 15.96
N PRO A 252 34.05 13.85 14.78
CA PRO A 252 34.62 14.66 13.68
C PRO A 252 33.63 15.71 13.18
N LEU A 253 34.05 16.91 12.75
CA LEU A 253 33.08 17.99 12.43
C LEU A 253 32.09 17.61 11.31
N SER A 254 32.50 16.76 10.35
CA SER A 254 31.62 16.21 9.31
C SER A 254 30.51 15.28 9.81
N GLU A 255 30.51 14.93 11.10
CA GLU A 255 29.50 14.10 11.77
C GLU A 255 28.74 14.87 12.87
N GLN A 256 29.17 16.09 13.22
CA GLN A 256 28.59 16.89 14.32
C GLN A 256 27.26 17.57 13.96
N GLY A 257 26.88 17.61 12.68
CA GLY A 257 25.63 18.17 12.20
C GLY A 257 25.54 19.69 12.34
N ARG A 258 24.45 20.18 12.93
CA ARG A 258 24.10 21.61 13.00
C ARG A 258 24.32 22.16 14.40
N LEU A 259 25.48 22.78 14.62
CA LEU A 259 25.85 23.33 15.94
C LEU A 259 25.33 24.75 16.11
N THR A 260 24.76 25.05 17.29
CA THR A 260 24.28 26.39 17.64
C THR A 260 25.12 26.96 18.77
N PHE A 261 25.85 28.04 18.50
CA PHE A 261 26.73 28.71 19.45
C PHE A 261 26.05 29.97 20.00
N GLU A 262 25.89 30.08 21.32
CA GLU A 262 25.36 31.30 21.96
C GLU A 262 26.50 32.20 22.46
N ASN A 263 26.70 33.32 21.78
CA ASN A 263 27.79 34.26 22.04
C ASN A 263 27.23 35.52 22.69
N THR A 264 27.91 36.04 23.72
CA THR A 264 27.51 37.28 24.41
C THR A 264 28.65 38.29 24.37
N ALA A 265 28.33 39.54 24.03
CA ALA A 265 29.23 40.68 24.21
C ALA A 265 28.56 41.77 25.04
N THR A 266 29.24 42.20 26.09
CA THR A 266 28.80 43.31 26.93
C THR A 266 29.68 44.53 26.65
N TYR A 267 29.08 45.56 26.08
CA TYR A 267 29.70 46.84 25.73
C TYR A 267 29.46 47.87 26.83
N THR A 268 30.43 48.74 27.11
CA THR A 268 30.30 49.84 28.08
C THR A 268 30.81 51.15 27.48
N SER A 269 30.07 52.26 27.67
CA SER A 269 30.37 53.57 27.07
C SER A 269 30.72 54.62 28.14
N THR A 270 31.75 55.43 27.87
CA THR A 270 32.20 56.51 28.77
C THR A 270 31.41 57.83 28.64
N GLY A 271 30.70 58.07 27.54
CA GLY A 271 30.24 59.42 27.21
C GLY A 271 28.93 59.54 26.43
N THR A 272 28.42 58.46 25.83
CA THR A 272 27.13 58.48 25.11
C THR A 272 26.37 57.21 25.44
N PRO A 273 25.16 57.29 26.01
CA PRO A 273 24.37 56.09 26.31
C PRO A 273 23.88 55.43 25.01
N PHE A 274 23.66 54.12 25.09
CA PHE A 274 23.06 53.32 24.03
C PHE A 274 21.58 53.68 23.80
N PRO A 275 20.98 53.31 22.66
CA PRO A 275 19.54 53.45 22.44
C PRO A 275 18.73 52.78 23.57
N GLY A 276 18.07 53.60 24.39
CA GLY A 276 17.45 53.19 25.66
C GLY A 276 17.89 54.01 26.87
N GLY A 277 19.05 54.68 26.80
CA GLY A 277 19.56 55.57 27.85
C GLY A 277 20.57 54.94 28.82
N GLU A 278 20.88 53.64 28.66
CA GLU A 278 21.85 52.93 29.48
C GLU A 278 23.29 53.10 28.96
N PHE A 279 24.28 53.04 29.85
CA PHE A 279 25.71 53.11 29.51
C PHE A 279 26.36 51.72 29.33
N SER A 280 25.58 50.66 29.44
CA SER A 280 25.95 49.27 29.17
C SER A 280 24.98 48.69 28.15
N HIS A 281 25.44 47.75 27.32
CA HIS A 281 24.60 47.02 26.37
C HIS A 281 25.08 45.57 26.24
N GLU A 282 24.18 44.61 26.37
CA GLU A 282 24.46 43.18 26.19
C GLU A 282 23.86 42.71 24.86
N ALA A 283 24.71 42.41 23.89
CA ALA A 283 24.33 41.83 22.61
C ALA A 283 24.55 40.31 22.64
N LYS A 284 23.55 39.55 22.20
CA LYS A 284 23.60 38.09 22.07
C LYS A 284 23.46 37.67 20.62
N LEU A 285 24.27 36.71 20.20
CA LEU A 285 24.15 36.10 18.88
C LEU A 285 24.22 34.57 19.00
N SER A 286 23.08 33.93 18.74
CA SER A 286 22.96 32.49 18.56
C SER A 286 23.31 32.17 17.10
N VAL A 287 24.56 31.78 16.83
CA VAL A 287 25.07 31.44 15.49
C VAL A 287 24.86 29.94 15.27
N THR A 288 23.98 29.59 14.34
CA THR A 288 23.80 28.20 13.88
C THR A 288 24.73 27.94 12.70
N GLN A 289 25.77 27.12 12.89
CA GLN A 289 26.69 26.71 11.85
C GLN A 289 26.44 25.25 11.48
N ASP A 290 26.14 25.01 10.19
CA ASP A 290 25.87 23.68 9.68
C ASP A 290 27.13 23.04 9.09
N PHE A 291 27.51 21.88 9.62
CA PHE A 291 28.65 21.08 9.18
C PHE A 291 28.22 19.78 8.46
N ALA A 292 26.91 19.58 8.23
CA ALA A 292 26.38 18.41 7.51
C ALA A 292 26.65 18.45 6.00
N ALA A 293 26.93 19.62 5.42
CA ALA A 293 27.51 19.72 4.09
C ALA A 293 28.89 19.04 4.09
N GLY A 294 29.03 17.93 3.38
CA GLY A 294 30.27 17.15 3.36
C GLY A 294 31.47 18.02 2.96
N ALA A 295 32.66 17.72 3.52
CA ALA A 295 33.85 18.59 3.39
C ALA A 295 34.44 18.76 1.96
N ASP A 296 33.73 18.35 0.91
CA ASP A 296 33.97 18.68 -0.50
C ASP A 296 32.87 19.58 -1.13
N GLY A 297 31.89 20.02 -0.33
CA GLY A 297 30.79 20.91 -0.72
C GLY A 297 29.53 20.20 -1.23
N ARG A 298 29.44 18.86 -1.17
CA ARG A 298 28.31 18.11 -1.75
C ARG A 298 27.13 17.91 -0.80
N VAL A 299 25.94 17.98 -1.37
CA VAL A 299 24.68 17.59 -0.72
C VAL A 299 24.40 16.09 -0.91
N THR A 300 23.63 15.51 0.01
CA THR A 300 22.97 14.21 -0.18
C THR A 300 21.54 14.41 -0.68
N LEU A 301 21.18 13.76 -1.79
CA LEU A 301 19.80 13.72 -2.28
C LEU A 301 19.06 12.52 -1.68
N THR A 302 18.02 12.80 -0.90
CA THR A 302 17.15 11.78 -0.30
C THR A 302 16.04 11.41 -1.28
N ALA A 303 15.76 10.12 -1.47
CA ALA A 303 14.66 9.68 -2.31
C ALA A 303 13.30 9.95 -1.62
N PRO A 304 12.25 10.36 -2.36
CA PRO A 304 10.91 10.49 -1.80
C PRO A 304 10.35 9.11 -1.41
N THR A 305 9.50 9.06 -0.39
CA THR A 305 8.76 7.84 -0.03
C THR A 305 7.52 7.72 -0.91
N ILE A 306 7.27 6.51 -1.42
CA ILE A 306 6.20 6.23 -2.38
C ILE A 306 5.40 5.04 -1.87
N ILE A 307 4.07 5.15 -1.90
CA ILE A 307 3.14 4.04 -1.69
C ILE A 307 2.34 3.90 -2.98
N GLU A 308 2.29 2.68 -3.52
CA GLU A 308 1.56 2.36 -4.75
C GLU A 308 0.05 2.26 -4.55
N PHE A 309 -0.69 2.20 -5.65
CA PHE A 309 -2.08 1.75 -5.61
C PHE A 309 -2.14 0.27 -5.24
N ASP A 310 -2.97 -0.08 -4.24
CA ASP A 310 -3.19 -1.48 -3.87
C ASP A 310 -4.63 -1.73 -3.36
N CYS A 311 -4.97 -2.99 -3.09
CA CYS A 311 -6.24 -3.42 -2.52
C CYS A 311 -5.98 -4.04 -1.15
N SER A 312 -6.23 -3.31 -0.06
CA SER A 312 -5.96 -3.80 1.31
C SER A 312 -6.97 -4.84 1.80
N ALA A 313 -8.15 -4.85 1.19
CA ALA A 313 -9.20 -5.85 1.34
C ALA A 313 -10.07 -5.86 0.06
N PRO A 314 -10.89 -6.91 -0.15
CA PRO A 314 -11.90 -6.92 -1.21
C PRO A 314 -12.76 -5.65 -1.16
N GLY A 315 -12.89 -4.97 -2.30
CA GLY A 315 -13.61 -3.69 -2.43
C GLY A 315 -12.93 -2.46 -1.84
N VAL A 316 -11.77 -2.58 -1.19
CA VAL A 316 -11.11 -1.47 -0.47
C VAL A 316 -9.81 -1.04 -1.18
N PRO A 317 -9.87 -0.05 -2.07
CA PRO A 317 -8.68 0.50 -2.72
C PRO A 317 -7.89 1.42 -1.78
N VAL A 318 -6.59 1.13 -1.65
CA VAL A 318 -5.59 2.06 -1.10
C VAL A 318 -5.12 2.95 -2.25
N GLN A 319 -5.34 4.26 -2.11
CA GLN A 319 -4.84 5.23 -3.08
C GLN A 319 -3.33 5.42 -2.91
N PRO A 320 -2.57 5.60 -4.01
CA PRO A 320 -1.13 5.84 -3.93
C PRO A 320 -0.83 7.15 -3.20
N THR A 321 0.34 7.22 -2.56
CA THR A 321 0.81 8.42 -1.88
C THR A 321 2.26 8.74 -2.23
N LEU A 322 2.61 10.02 -2.11
CA LEU A 322 3.97 10.54 -2.24
C LEU A 322 4.28 11.35 -0.99
N THR A 323 5.40 11.08 -0.33
CA THR A 323 5.93 11.90 0.76
C THR A 323 7.30 12.40 0.34
N LEU A 324 7.46 13.72 0.29
CA LEU A 324 8.73 14.36 -0.03
C LEU A 324 9.69 14.30 1.17
N PRO A 325 11.01 14.29 0.95
CA PRO A 325 11.98 14.56 2.00
C PRO A 325 11.75 15.96 2.61
N ALA A 326 12.25 16.17 3.83
CA ALA A 326 12.32 17.51 4.40
C ALA A 326 13.28 18.39 3.60
N ASN A 327 12.98 19.69 3.50
CA ASN A 327 13.91 20.68 2.97
C ASN A 327 15.00 20.95 4.01
N GLY A 328 16.27 20.96 3.57
CA GLY A 328 17.43 21.02 4.45
C GLY A 328 18.70 20.65 3.71
N ASP A 329 19.84 20.71 4.41
CA ASP A 329 21.14 20.17 3.97
C ASP A 329 21.61 20.68 2.59
N GLY A 330 21.23 21.92 2.26
CA GLY A 330 21.51 22.57 0.98
C GLY A 330 20.55 22.21 -0.16
N VAL A 331 19.38 21.62 0.14
CA VAL A 331 18.41 21.11 -0.85
C VAL A 331 16.97 21.49 -0.52
N THR A 332 16.29 22.06 -1.52
CA THR A 332 14.83 22.27 -1.53
C THR A 332 14.14 21.31 -2.50
N TYR A 333 13.17 20.54 -2.02
CA TYR A 333 12.37 19.59 -2.79
C TYR A 333 10.99 20.15 -3.17
N ALA A 334 10.53 19.87 -4.39
CA ALA A 334 9.20 20.21 -4.87
C ALA A 334 8.64 19.12 -5.80
N SER A 335 7.34 18.80 -5.70
CA SER A 335 6.66 17.85 -6.58
C SER A 335 5.83 18.53 -7.67
N SER A 336 5.76 17.92 -8.84
CA SER A 336 4.84 18.26 -9.93
C SER A 336 4.17 17.01 -10.50
N GLY A 337 3.02 17.17 -11.16
CA GLY A 337 2.11 16.08 -11.51
C GLY A 337 1.08 15.81 -10.41
N THR A 338 0.16 14.87 -10.66
CA THR A 338 -0.93 14.52 -9.73
C THR A 338 -0.74 13.10 -9.22
N VAL A 339 -0.57 12.94 -7.92
CA VAL A 339 -0.53 11.61 -7.27
C VAL A 339 -1.86 10.89 -7.54
N GLY A 340 -1.79 9.70 -8.15
CA GLY A 340 -2.96 8.92 -8.53
C GLY A 340 -2.57 7.71 -9.39
N PRO A 341 -3.41 6.66 -9.48
CA PRO A 341 -3.05 5.44 -10.18
C PRO A 341 -2.81 5.67 -11.68
N GLY A 342 -1.70 5.16 -12.21
CA GLY A 342 -1.28 5.33 -13.61
C GLY A 342 -0.71 6.71 -13.95
N ASN A 343 -0.69 7.67 -13.01
CA ASN A 343 -0.09 8.99 -13.24
C ASN A 343 1.42 8.96 -13.03
N THR A 344 2.13 9.84 -13.75
CA THR A 344 3.53 10.16 -13.47
C THR A 344 3.63 11.40 -12.58
N VAL A 345 4.50 11.33 -11.57
CA VAL A 345 4.92 12.46 -10.74
C VAL A 345 6.42 12.72 -10.90
N THR A 346 6.79 13.99 -10.81
CA THR A 346 8.16 14.46 -11.01
C THR A 346 8.56 15.28 -9.79
N VAL A 347 9.51 14.77 -9.01
CA VAL A 347 10.10 15.45 -7.85
C VAL A 347 11.40 16.12 -8.29
N THR A 348 11.46 17.44 -8.11
CA THR A 348 12.63 18.26 -8.39
C THR A 348 13.31 18.61 -7.09
N ALA A 349 14.62 18.38 -7.01
CA ALA A 349 15.49 18.87 -5.95
C ALA A 349 16.37 20.00 -6.49
N THR A 350 16.34 21.14 -5.82
CA THR A 350 17.10 22.35 -6.17
C THR A 350 18.17 22.58 -5.10
N LEU A 351 19.41 22.83 -5.53
CA LEU A 351 20.56 22.96 -4.64
C LEU A 351 20.85 24.41 -4.29
N ASP A 352 20.82 24.74 -3.00
CA ASP A 352 21.08 26.06 -2.43
C ASP A 352 22.48 26.57 -2.79
N GLU A 353 22.66 27.89 -2.98
CA GLU A 353 23.85 28.47 -3.61
C GLU A 353 25.18 28.04 -2.96
N GLY A 354 26.19 27.77 -3.78
CA GLY A 354 27.49 27.24 -3.36
C GLY A 354 27.54 25.71 -3.18
N ALA A 355 26.42 25.05 -2.89
CA ALA A 355 26.39 23.59 -2.73
C ALA A 355 26.61 22.84 -4.07
N LEU A 356 27.11 21.60 -4.01
CA LEU A 356 27.44 20.76 -5.17
C LEU A 356 26.60 19.48 -5.25
N PRO A 357 26.31 18.96 -6.45
CA PRO A 357 25.60 17.70 -6.63
C PRO A 357 26.35 16.49 -6.04
N PRO A 358 25.64 15.45 -5.54
CA PRO A 358 26.26 14.24 -5.01
C PRO A 358 27.10 13.49 -6.05
N ALA A 359 28.11 12.76 -5.59
CA ALA A 359 28.93 11.87 -6.41
C ALA A 359 29.33 10.62 -5.58
N PRO A 360 28.88 9.40 -5.94
CA PRO A 360 27.96 9.08 -7.03
C PRO A 360 26.56 9.70 -6.85
N PHE A 361 25.83 9.85 -7.95
CA PHE A 361 24.43 10.27 -7.92
C PHE A 361 23.55 9.12 -7.41
N PRO A 362 22.57 9.35 -6.51
CA PRO A 362 21.66 8.30 -6.06
C PRO A 362 20.81 7.71 -7.21
N ALA A 363 20.40 6.45 -7.06
CA ALA A 363 19.55 5.78 -8.05
C ALA A 363 18.23 6.53 -8.28
N ASN A 364 17.72 6.47 -9.51
CA ASN A 364 16.48 7.10 -10.00
C ASN A 364 16.45 8.65 -9.95
N TRP A 365 17.48 9.30 -9.41
CA TRP A 365 17.71 10.73 -9.60
C TRP A 365 18.52 10.96 -10.89
N THR A 366 18.18 12.01 -11.63
CA THR A 366 18.87 12.47 -12.84
C THR A 366 19.22 13.95 -12.70
N LEU A 367 20.48 14.34 -12.93
CA LEU A 367 20.87 15.75 -12.95
C LEU A 367 20.37 16.39 -14.25
N THR A 368 19.51 17.42 -14.16
CA THR A 368 18.90 18.11 -15.32
C THR A 368 19.42 19.52 -15.52
N GLY A 369 20.11 20.08 -14.52
CA GLY A 369 20.87 21.32 -14.60
C GLY A 369 21.93 21.38 -13.50
N GLU A 370 22.85 22.35 -13.54
CA GLU A 370 24.00 22.43 -12.63
C GLU A 370 23.62 22.41 -11.14
N ARG A 371 22.43 22.92 -10.80
CA ARG A 371 21.87 23.01 -9.45
C ARG A 371 20.53 22.27 -9.30
N THR A 372 20.20 21.37 -10.22
CA THR A 372 18.84 20.78 -10.29
C THR A 372 18.89 19.30 -10.63
N ALA A 373 18.33 18.49 -9.72
CA ALA A 373 18.13 17.06 -9.89
C ALA A 373 16.64 16.76 -10.00
N VAL A 374 16.29 15.73 -10.76
CA VAL A 374 14.90 15.29 -10.97
C VAL A 374 14.79 13.80 -10.76
N PHE A 375 13.77 13.40 -10.02
CA PHE A 375 13.33 12.03 -9.81
C PHE A 375 11.92 11.88 -10.42
N THR A 376 11.74 10.91 -11.30
CA THR A 376 10.44 10.65 -11.97
C THR A 376 9.92 9.28 -11.59
N HIS A 377 8.64 9.20 -11.19
CA HIS A 377 7.97 7.94 -10.87
C HIS A 377 6.59 7.86 -11.50
N THR A 378 6.24 6.69 -12.04
CA THR A 378 4.91 6.41 -12.58
C THR A 378 4.23 5.36 -11.71
N PHE A 379 3.14 5.75 -11.07
CA PHE A 379 2.36 4.86 -10.22
C PHE A 379 1.71 3.74 -11.04
N ALA A 380 1.50 2.59 -10.40
CA ALA A 380 0.74 1.48 -10.97
C ALA A 380 -0.67 1.95 -11.39
N ALA A 381 -1.14 1.47 -12.54
CA ALA A 381 -2.51 1.72 -13.00
C ALA A 381 -3.52 1.12 -12.02
N SER A 382 -4.69 1.74 -11.87
CA SER A 382 -5.75 1.21 -11.01
C SER A 382 -6.24 -0.15 -11.53
N ARG A 383 -6.39 -1.10 -10.60
CA ARG A 383 -7.07 -2.37 -10.82
C ARG A 383 -8.41 -2.38 -10.08
N SER A 384 -9.33 -3.23 -10.51
CA SER A 384 -10.49 -3.55 -9.67
C SER A 384 -9.99 -4.20 -8.38
N CYS A 385 -10.52 -3.76 -7.24
CA CYS A 385 -10.36 -4.44 -5.96
C CYS A 385 -11.55 -5.38 -5.66
N ILE A 386 -12.49 -5.55 -6.59
CA ILE A 386 -13.57 -6.53 -6.45
C ILE A 386 -12.98 -7.92 -6.69
N GLU A 387 -13.16 -8.83 -5.73
CA GLU A 387 -12.76 -10.23 -5.83
C GLU A 387 -13.95 -11.12 -6.24
N GLN A 388 -13.68 -12.28 -6.82
CA GLN A 388 -14.75 -13.25 -7.13
C GLN A 388 -15.03 -14.14 -5.90
N VAL A 389 -16.31 -14.35 -5.61
CA VAL A 389 -16.77 -15.31 -4.61
C VAL A 389 -16.21 -16.71 -4.91
N SER A 390 -15.92 -17.48 -3.86
CA SER A 390 -15.59 -18.90 -3.98
C SER A 390 -16.71 -19.67 -4.70
N THR A 391 -16.35 -20.72 -5.44
CA THR A 391 -17.31 -21.56 -6.16
C THR A 391 -18.43 -22.03 -5.23
N LEU A 392 -19.68 -21.70 -5.58
CA LEU A 392 -20.84 -22.01 -4.72
C LEU A 392 -20.99 -23.53 -4.53
N PRO A 393 -21.24 -24.00 -3.30
CA PRO A 393 -21.41 -25.43 -3.05
C PRO A 393 -22.65 -25.99 -3.76
N LEU A 394 -22.56 -27.23 -4.23
CA LEU A 394 -23.73 -27.99 -4.72
C LEU A 394 -24.28 -28.85 -3.57
N PRO A 395 -25.62 -28.91 -3.40
CA PRO A 395 -26.23 -29.79 -2.40
C PRO A 395 -26.22 -31.24 -2.85
N THR A 396 -26.02 -32.17 -1.91
CA THR A 396 -26.41 -33.57 -2.08
C THR A 396 -27.90 -33.70 -1.81
N VAL A 397 -28.63 -34.34 -2.73
CA VAL A 397 -30.08 -34.48 -2.70
C VAL A 397 -30.47 -35.95 -2.88
N SER A 398 -31.42 -36.44 -2.08
CA SER A 398 -32.15 -37.69 -2.37
C SER A 398 -33.65 -37.43 -2.39
N GLN A 399 -34.35 -38.02 -3.36
CA GLN A 399 -35.81 -37.97 -3.45
C GLN A 399 -36.47 -39.06 -2.60
N ALA A 400 -37.75 -38.85 -2.28
CA ALA A 400 -38.56 -39.82 -1.56
C ALA A 400 -38.82 -41.07 -2.40
N THR A 401 -38.77 -42.25 -1.77
CA THR A 401 -38.96 -43.57 -2.39
C THR A 401 -39.90 -44.42 -1.55
N CYS A 402 -40.71 -45.26 -2.19
CA CYS A 402 -41.63 -46.15 -1.49
C CYS A 402 -40.89 -47.41 -1.01
N VAL A 403 -40.71 -47.57 0.30
CA VAL A 403 -40.08 -48.76 0.91
C VAL A 403 -41.11 -49.84 1.28
N ALA A 404 -42.36 -49.45 1.48
CA ALA A 404 -43.50 -50.34 1.65
C ALA A 404 -44.79 -49.63 1.18
N PRO A 405 -45.91 -50.37 0.99
CA PRO A 405 -47.22 -49.75 0.76
C PRO A 405 -47.54 -48.71 1.84
N GLY A 406 -47.91 -47.50 1.41
CA GLY A 406 -48.22 -46.37 2.29
C GLY A 406 -47.01 -45.71 2.97
N GLN A 407 -45.79 -46.17 2.73
CA GLN A 407 -44.59 -45.71 3.44
C GLN A 407 -43.53 -45.16 2.46
N PRO A 408 -43.60 -43.85 2.15
CA PRO A 408 -42.51 -43.12 1.53
C PRO A 408 -41.38 -42.86 2.54
N THR A 409 -40.13 -42.91 2.09
CA THR A 409 -38.97 -42.41 2.83
C THR A 409 -39.02 -40.88 2.95
N ILE A 410 -38.31 -40.34 3.94
CA ILE A 410 -38.08 -38.90 4.07
C ILE A 410 -36.90 -38.54 3.15
N PRO A 411 -37.03 -37.57 2.22
CA PRO A 411 -35.96 -37.16 1.35
C PRO A 411 -34.86 -36.41 2.11
N THR A 412 -33.65 -36.33 1.55
CA THR A 412 -32.54 -35.62 2.19
C THR A 412 -32.05 -34.44 1.37
N TYR A 413 -31.79 -33.33 2.04
CA TYR A 413 -31.00 -32.20 1.52
C TYR A 413 -29.77 -32.01 2.40
N THR A 414 -28.59 -31.88 1.80
CA THR A 414 -27.35 -31.62 2.55
C THR A 414 -26.45 -30.70 1.74
N LEU A 415 -26.30 -29.46 2.20
CA LEU A 415 -25.42 -28.46 1.62
C LEU A 415 -24.27 -28.21 2.61
N VAL A 416 -23.03 -28.44 2.17
CA VAL A 416 -21.83 -28.22 2.99
C VAL A 416 -21.03 -27.08 2.37
N THR A 417 -20.80 -26.01 3.14
CA THR A 417 -19.84 -24.97 2.77
C THR A 417 -18.42 -25.49 2.95
N PRO A 418 -17.56 -25.49 1.91
CA PRO A 418 -16.17 -25.91 2.04
C PRO A 418 -15.41 -25.07 3.07
N GLU A 419 -14.42 -25.68 3.74
CA GLU A 419 -13.50 -24.93 4.58
C GLU A 419 -12.75 -23.89 3.72
N GLY A 420 -12.70 -22.65 4.19
CA GLY A 420 -12.12 -21.53 3.45
C GLY A 420 -13.02 -20.87 2.41
N PHE A 421 -14.30 -21.27 2.26
CA PHE A 421 -15.27 -20.55 1.40
C PHE A 421 -15.32 -19.05 1.76
N ARG A 422 -15.18 -18.16 0.76
CA ARG A 422 -15.17 -16.70 0.91
C ARG A 422 -16.07 -15.99 -0.08
N GLY A 423 -16.45 -14.76 0.27
CA GLY A 423 -17.11 -13.79 -0.61
C GLY A 423 -18.64 -13.76 -0.55
N ALA A 424 -19.26 -14.75 0.09
CA ALA A 424 -20.70 -14.78 0.33
C ALA A 424 -21.05 -15.43 1.66
N THR A 425 -22.26 -15.17 2.16
CA THR A 425 -22.93 -15.98 3.18
C THR A 425 -23.94 -16.91 2.51
N ILE A 426 -24.15 -18.10 3.06
CA ILE A 426 -25.15 -19.07 2.60
C ILE A 426 -26.23 -19.21 3.67
N ALA A 427 -27.50 -19.05 3.28
CA ALA A 427 -28.67 -19.30 4.12
C ALA A 427 -29.58 -20.35 3.48
N GLN A 428 -30.11 -21.28 4.28
CA GLN A 428 -31.08 -22.28 3.82
C GLN A 428 -32.47 -21.98 4.39
N THR A 429 -33.51 -22.15 3.57
CA THR A 429 -34.91 -22.03 3.97
C THR A 429 -35.74 -23.20 3.43
N GLY A 430 -36.87 -23.48 4.07
CA GLY A 430 -37.69 -24.66 3.77
C GLY A 430 -37.15 -25.95 4.41
N SER A 431 -37.83 -27.08 4.12
CA SER A 431 -37.54 -28.39 4.73
C SER A 431 -37.65 -29.51 3.69
N PRO A 432 -36.76 -30.52 3.72
CA PRO A 432 -36.85 -31.70 2.86
C PRO A 432 -37.96 -32.63 3.37
N LEU A 433 -39.18 -32.39 2.89
CA LEU A 433 -40.38 -33.19 3.14
C LEU A 433 -41.01 -33.56 1.79
N ASN A 434 -41.87 -34.57 1.76
CA ASN A 434 -42.54 -35.01 0.53
C ASN A 434 -43.45 -33.89 0.00
N GLY A 435 -43.28 -33.49 -1.26
CA GLY A 435 -43.94 -32.30 -1.84
C GLY A 435 -43.42 -30.96 -1.29
N GLY A 436 -42.36 -30.98 -0.49
CA GLY A 436 -41.72 -29.80 0.08
C GLY A 436 -40.79 -29.09 -0.89
N THR A 437 -40.20 -27.99 -0.44
CA THR A 437 -39.20 -27.23 -1.19
C THR A 437 -38.13 -26.73 -0.23
N VAL A 438 -36.87 -26.79 -0.66
CA VAL A 438 -35.72 -26.19 0.01
C VAL A 438 -35.09 -25.18 -0.94
N VAL A 439 -34.79 -23.99 -0.43
CA VAL A 439 -34.08 -22.94 -1.16
C VAL A 439 -32.83 -22.58 -0.36
N ALA A 440 -31.66 -22.72 -1.00
CA ALA A 440 -30.43 -22.12 -0.51
C ALA A 440 -30.19 -20.79 -1.24
N THR A 441 -29.82 -19.76 -0.48
CA THR A 441 -29.52 -18.42 -0.99
C THR A 441 -28.08 -18.08 -0.62
N ALA A 442 -27.29 -17.71 -1.62
CA ALA A 442 -25.97 -17.11 -1.47
C ALA A 442 -26.11 -15.59 -1.58
N THR A 443 -25.58 -14.84 -0.62
CA THR A 443 -25.59 -13.37 -0.62
C THR A 443 -24.16 -12.86 -0.53
N LEU A 444 -23.75 -12.02 -1.48
CA LEU A 444 -22.38 -11.49 -1.54
C LEU A 444 -22.06 -10.61 -0.33
N LEU A 445 -20.82 -10.73 0.16
CA LEU A 445 -20.19 -9.75 1.03
C LEU A 445 -19.77 -8.54 0.20
N ASP A 446 -19.68 -7.37 0.81
CA ASP A 446 -19.15 -6.18 0.12
C ASP A 446 -17.70 -6.41 -0.34
N GLY A 447 -17.39 -5.89 -1.52
CA GLY A 447 -16.10 -6.11 -2.18
C GLY A 447 -16.00 -7.39 -3.02
N PHE A 448 -17.06 -8.19 -3.12
CA PHE A 448 -17.10 -9.38 -3.96
C PHE A 448 -18.13 -9.30 -5.10
N GLU A 449 -17.90 -10.09 -6.15
CA GLU A 449 -18.83 -10.37 -7.26
C GLU A 449 -19.06 -11.88 -7.43
N PHE A 450 -20.15 -12.27 -8.11
CA PHE A 450 -20.31 -13.62 -8.62
C PHE A 450 -19.48 -13.83 -9.91
N PRO A 451 -18.88 -15.01 -10.14
CA PRO A 451 -18.24 -15.30 -11.43
C PRO A 451 -19.28 -15.28 -12.55
N ALA A 452 -18.83 -14.94 -13.77
CA ALA A 452 -19.67 -14.83 -14.97
C ALA A 452 -20.37 -16.14 -15.41
N THR A 453 -20.13 -17.25 -14.71
CA THR A 453 -20.89 -18.49 -14.85
C THR A 453 -20.99 -19.15 -13.47
N LEU A 454 -22.22 -19.30 -12.96
CA LEU A 454 -22.49 -19.99 -11.70
C LEU A 454 -22.47 -21.52 -11.88
N PRO A 455 -22.23 -22.30 -10.81
CA PRO A 455 -22.40 -23.75 -10.82
C PRO A 455 -23.86 -24.14 -11.14
N THR A 456 -24.04 -25.27 -11.83
CA THR A 456 -25.37 -25.76 -12.26
C THR A 456 -26.35 -25.84 -11.10
N GLY A 457 -27.57 -25.32 -11.31
CA GLY A 457 -28.63 -25.26 -10.28
C GLY A 457 -28.69 -23.94 -9.52
N TRP A 458 -27.62 -23.14 -9.51
CA TRP A 458 -27.64 -21.77 -8.98
C TRP A 458 -28.10 -20.76 -10.03
N VAL A 459 -29.06 -19.91 -9.66
CA VAL A 459 -29.65 -18.85 -10.48
C VAL A 459 -29.32 -17.50 -9.85
N LEU A 460 -28.71 -16.59 -10.60
CA LEU A 460 -28.39 -15.23 -10.17
C LEU A 460 -29.68 -14.39 -10.07
N SER A 461 -29.79 -13.54 -9.04
CA SER A 461 -30.84 -12.54 -8.88
C SER A 461 -30.61 -11.33 -9.80
N ASP A 462 -31.68 -10.62 -10.16
CA ASP A 462 -31.63 -9.39 -10.97
C ASP A 462 -30.76 -8.28 -10.33
N ASP A 463 -30.53 -8.35 -9.01
CA ASP A 463 -29.67 -7.43 -8.27
C ASP A 463 -28.16 -7.74 -8.38
N ALA A 464 -27.80 -8.90 -8.93
CA ALA A 464 -26.45 -9.49 -8.94
C ALA A 464 -25.75 -9.57 -7.56
N ARG A 465 -26.48 -9.33 -6.46
CA ARG A 465 -26.01 -9.39 -5.06
C ARG A 465 -26.39 -10.70 -4.38
N SER A 466 -27.35 -11.44 -4.93
CA SER A 466 -27.72 -12.78 -4.47
C SER A 466 -27.83 -13.81 -5.59
N ALA A 467 -27.67 -15.08 -5.24
CA ALA A 467 -27.97 -16.22 -6.09
C ALA A 467 -28.76 -17.28 -5.30
N THR A 468 -29.61 -18.07 -5.96
CA THR A 468 -30.46 -19.07 -5.30
C THR A 468 -30.36 -20.44 -5.96
N HIS A 469 -30.45 -21.49 -5.17
CA HIS A 469 -30.55 -22.89 -5.62
C HIS A 469 -31.79 -23.53 -4.98
N THR A 470 -32.78 -23.83 -5.81
CA THR A 470 -34.08 -24.37 -5.39
C THR A 470 -34.18 -25.86 -5.69
N VAL A 471 -34.62 -26.65 -4.71
CA VAL A 471 -34.94 -28.08 -4.86
C VAL A 471 -36.39 -28.31 -4.43
N VAL A 472 -37.20 -28.85 -5.34
CA VAL A 472 -38.55 -29.34 -5.05
C VAL A 472 -38.47 -30.86 -4.84
N PHE A 473 -39.13 -31.34 -3.79
CA PHE A 473 -39.16 -32.74 -3.43
C PHE A 473 -40.44 -33.41 -3.92
N ASP A 474 -40.30 -34.62 -4.46
CA ASP A 474 -41.44 -35.39 -4.96
C ASP A 474 -42.40 -35.76 -3.82
N ASN A 475 -43.67 -35.97 -4.16
CA ASN A 475 -44.67 -36.49 -3.22
C ASN A 475 -45.22 -37.85 -3.71
N PRO A 476 -44.43 -38.93 -3.60
CA PRO A 476 -44.83 -40.23 -4.12
C PRO A 476 -46.02 -40.79 -3.34
N THR A 477 -47.17 -40.90 -4.01
CA THR A 477 -48.32 -41.66 -3.52
C THR A 477 -47.99 -43.15 -3.54
N CYS A 478 -47.43 -43.68 -2.45
CA CYS A 478 -47.03 -45.09 -2.30
C CYS A 478 -48.23 -46.05 -2.19
N ILE A 479 -49.21 -45.92 -3.08
CA ILE A 479 -50.43 -46.73 -3.11
C ILE A 479 -50.17 -47.96 -3.98
N THR A 480 -50.27 -49.14 -3.38
CA THR A 480 -50.27 -50.42 -4.10
C THR A 480 -51.68 -50.70 -4.61
N ALA A 481 -51.80 -51.16 -5.86
CA ALA A 481 -53.08 -51.57 -6.41
C ALA A 481 -53.61 -52.80 -5.65
N ILE A 482 -54.86 -52.73 -5.18
CA ILE A 482 -55.58 -53.90 -4.67
C ILE A 482 -55.87 -54.84 -5.84
N GLY A 483 -55.77 -56.15 -5.61
CA GLY A 483 -56.10 -57.17 -6.60
C GLY A 483 -57.57 -57.15 -7.05
N ALA A 484 -57.90 -57.94 -8.07
CA ALA A 484 -59.27 -58.00 -8.59
C ALA A 484 -60.26 -58.42 -7.48
N LEU A 485 -61.22 -57.55 -7.17
CA LEU A 485 -62.28 -57.83 -6.19
C LEU A 485 -63.09 -59.06 -6.61
N PRO A 486 -63.60 -59.86 -5.66
CA PRO A 486 -64.38 -61.06 -5.99
C PRO A 486 -65.70 -60.69 -6.67
N VAL A 487 -66.22 -61.59 -7.51
CA VAL A 487 -67.59 -61.48 -8.06
C VAL A 487 -68.56 -62.14 -7.07
N PRO A 488 -69.48 -61.41 -6.43
CA PRO A 488 -70.44 -62.01 -5.52
C PRO A 488 -71.56 -62.71 -6.28
N VAL A 489 -71.88 -63.93 -5.87
CA VAL A 489 -73.09 -64.66 -6.29
C VAL A 489 -74.19 -64.30 -5.31
N ALA A 490 -75.34 -63.86 -5.82
CA ALA A 490 -76.45 -63.40 -4.99
C ALA A 490 -77.57 -64.44 -4.92
N HIS A 491 -77.90 -64.86 -3.70
CA HIS A 491 -78.99 -65.80 -3.42
C HIS A 491 -80.22 -65.04 -2.99
N ALA A 492 -81.32 -65.22 -3.73
CA ALA A 492 -82.55 -64.47 -3.52
C ALA A 492 -83.27 -64.85 -2.20
N PRO A 493 -83.97 -63.91 -1.55
CA PRO A 493 -84.84 -64.21 -0.41
C PRO A 493 -85.97 -65.16 -0.79
N VAL A 494 -86.33 -66.07 0.12
CA VAL A 494 -87.33 -67.13 -0.11
C VAL A 494 -88.48 -66.98 0.89
N CYS A 495 -89.72 -66.94 0.39
CA CYS A 495 -90.91 -66.91 1.23
C CYS A 495 -91.06 -68.22 2.00
N GLN A 496 -91.24 -68.14 3.33
CA GLN A 496 -91.42 -69.27 4.22
C GLN A 496 -92.91 -69.55 4.46
N GLY A 497 -93.23 -70.78 4.88
CA GLY A 497 -94.61 -71.23 5.10
C GLY A 497 -95.35 -70.59 6.29
N ASP A 498 -94.75 -69.58 6.94
CA ASP A 498 -95.34 -68.76 7.99
C ASP A 498 -95.62 -67.30 7.54
N GLY A 499 -95.43 -67.01 6.24
CA GLY A 499 -95.61 -65.69 5.64
C GLY A 499 -94.40 -64.75 5.77
N THR A 500 -93.29 -65.21 6.36
CA THR A 500 -92.05 -64.42 6.47
C THR A 500 -91.06 -64.69 5.33
N TYR A 501 -90.08 -63.82 5.14
CA TYR A 501 -88.98 -64.05 4.19
C TYR A 501 -87.72 -64.56 4.90
N ALA A 502 -87.17 -65.67 4.41
CA ALA A 502 -85.75 -65.96 4.58
C ALA A 502 -84.95 -64.83 3.92
N ALA A 503 -84.02 -64.20 4.65
CA ALA A 503 -83.15 -63.20 4.06
C ALA A 503 -82.25 -63.82 2.98
N GLY A 504 -82.16 -63.15 1.83
CA GLY A 504 -81.15 -63.46 0.82
C GLY A 504 -79.75 -63.12 1.34
N TRP A 505 -78.74 -63.71 0.72
CA TRP A 505 -77.34 -63.51 1.09
C TRP A 505 -76.45 -63.40 -0.15
N LEU A 506 -75.23 -62.90 0.06
CA LEU A 506 -74.19 -62.87 -0.95
C LEU A 506 -73.14 -63.93 -0.59
N GLU A 507 -72.72 -64.70 -1.58
CA GLU A 507 -71.65 -65.69 -1.49
C GLU A 507 -70.49 -65.25 -2.38
N TYR A 508 -69.27 -65.23 -1.85
CA TYR A 508 -68.10 -64.77 -2.58
C TYR A 508 -66.85 -65.54 -2.14
N PHE A 509 -65.94 -65.76 -3.09
CA PHE A 509 -64.67 -66.44 -2.85
C PHE A 509 -63.53 -65.42 -2.88
N VAL A 510 -62.81 -65.31 -1.77
CA VAL A 510 -61.59 -64.49 -1.68
C VAL A 510 -60.41 -65.30 -2.24
N SER A 511 -59.69 -64.75 -3.22
CA SER A 511 -58.44 -65.34 -3.71
C SER A 511 -57.27 -65.06 -2.78
N GLU A 512 -56.24 -65.90 -2.80
CA GLU A 512 -55.00 -65.69 -2.04
C GLU A 512 -54.25 -64.43 -2.51
N ASP A 513 -54.47 -64.00 -3.76
CA ASP A 513 -53.93 -62.76 -4.33
C ASP A 513 -54.61 -61.48 -3.81
N LEU A 514 -55.71 -61.57 -3.06
CA LEU A 514 -56.48 -60.41 -2.60
C LEU A 514 -55.87 -59.76 -1.35
N VAL A 515 -54.68 -59.18 -1.53
CA VAL A 515 -53.87 -58.56 -0.46
C VAL A 515 -54.31 -57.10 -0.20
N GLY A 516 -54.24 -56.68 1.07
CA GLY A 516 -54.35 -55.26 1.46
C GLY A 516 -55.77 -54.67 1.39
N VAL A 517 -56.80 -55.51 1.49
CA VAL A 517 -58.21 -55.07 1.49
C VAL A 517 -59.04 -55.88 2.48
N ARG A 518 -59.87 -55.17 3.24
CA ARG A 518 -60.82 -55.74 4.20
C ARG A 518 -62.23 -55.66 3.63
N LEU A 519 -62.81 -56.83 3.34
CA LEU A 519 -64.23 -56.97 3.00
C LEU A 519 -65.09 -56.86 4.28
N THR A 520 -66.32 -56.36 4.14
CA THR A 520 -67.31 -56.24 5.23
C THR A 520 -68.71 -56.30 4.65
N ASP A 521 -69.48 -57.31 5.08
CA ASP A 521 -70.88 -57.43 4.72
C ASP A 521 -71.74 -56.44 5.52
N GLY A 522 -72.59 -55.70 4.82
CA GLY A 522 -73.62 -54.86 5.42
C GLY A 522 -74.80 -55.71 5.87
N ALA A 523 -75.42 -55.34 7.00
CA ALA A 523 -76.66 -55.98 7.42
C ALA A 523 -77.75 -55.80 6.34
N PRO A 524 -78.53 -56.85 6.00
CA PRO A 524 -79.58 -56.74 4.99
C PRO A 524 -80.65 -55.74 5.44
N THR A 525 -81.00 -54.80 4.58
CA THR A 525 -82.06 -53.81 4.84
C THR A 525 -83.24 -54.07 3.92
N VAL A 526 -84.46 -53.93 4.44
CA VAL A 526 -85.70 -53.98 3.66
C VAL A 526 -86.40 -52.63 3.75
N VAL A 527 -86.68 -52.00 2.61
CA VAL A 527 -87.37 -50.70 2.49
C VAL A 527 -88.33 -50.78 1.30
N ASP A 528 -89.58 -50.37 1.50
CA ASP A 528 -90.62 -50.28 0.46
C ASP A 528 -90.76 -51.55 -0.43
N GLY A 529 -90.59 -52.73 0.16
CA GLY A 529 -90.67 -54.02 -0.53
C GLY A 529 -89.37 -54.48 -1.22
N VAL A 530 -88.28 -53.70 -1.16
CA VAL A 530 -86.98 -54.08 -1.73
C VAL A 530 -86.03 -54.51 -0.62
N GLN A 531 -85.44 -55.71 -0.73
CA GLN A 531 -84.31 -56.13 0.08
C GLN A 531 -83.00 -55.72 -0.59
N ARG A 532 -82.18 -54.93 0.10
CA ARG A 532 -80.83 -54.55 -0.33
C ARG A 532 -79.78 -55.30 0.48
N LEU A 533 -78.86 -55.94 -0.24
CA LEU A 533 -77.62 -56.54 0.26
C LEU A 533 -76.43 -55.65 -0.15
N THR A 534 -75.35 -55.63 0.61
CA THR A 534 -74.21 -54.75 0.35
C THR A 534 -72.92 -55.37 0.87
N ILE A 535 -71.85 -55.33 0.08
CA ILE A 535 -70.48 -55.63 0.53
C ILE A 535 -69.65 -54.35 0.38
N ILE A 536 -68.88 -54.03 1.42
CA ILE A 536 -67.93 -52.92 1.43
C ILE A 536 -66.53 -53.52 1.41
N ALA A 537 -65.74 -53.16 0.40
CA ALA A 537 -64.31 -53.43 0.36
C ALA A 537 -63.56 -52.15 0.74
N THR A 538 -62.76 -52.19 1.80
CA THR A 538 -61.95 -51.05 2.23
C THR A 538 -60.47 -51.43 2.18
N GLY A 539 -59.67 -50.69 1.42
CA GLY A 539 -58.23 -50.84 1.35
C GLY A 539 -57.56 -50.57 2.71
N GLU A 540 -56.55 -51.35 3.03
CA GLU A 540 -55.69 -51.09 4.18
C GLU A 540 -54.74 -49.91 3.90
N PRO A 541 -54.16 -49.25 4.92
CA PRO A 541 -53.27 -48.11 4.71
C PRO A 541 -52.12 -48.45 3.75
N GLY A 542 -52.05 -47.73 2.63
CA GLY A 542 -51.07 -47.99 1.56
C GLY A 542 -51.58 -48.80 0.37
N TYR A 543 -52.83 -49.27 0.40
CA TYR A 543 -53.49 -49.96 -0.70
C TYR A 543 -54.69 -49.15 -1.23
N GLY A 544 -55.01 -49.30 -2.52
CA GLY A 544 -56.13 -48.58 -3.13
C GLY A 544 -56.64 -49.18 -4.44
N PHE A 545 -57.83 -48.78 -4.83
CA PHE A 545 -58.53 -49.24 -6.03
C PHE A 545 -58.10 -48.46 -7.28
N ILE A 546 -56.91 -48.79 -7.78
CA ILE A 546 -56.31 -48.18 -8.96
C ILE A 546 -56.87 -48.83 -10.24
N GLY A 547 -57.42 -48.03 -11.15
CA GLY A 547 -57.97 -48.50 -12.43
C GLY A 547 -59.46 -48.80 -12.38
N ASP A 548 -59.88 -49.78 -13.19
CA ASP A 548 -61.26 -50.27 -13.27
C ASP A 548 -61.49 -51.43 -12.29
N LEU A 549 -62.70 -51.53 -11.75
CA LEU A 549 -63.08 -52.58 -10.81
C LEU A 549 -63.70 -53.79 -11.52
N THR A 550 -63.67 -54.93 -10.83
CA THR A 550 -64.52 -56.08 -11.15
C THR A 550 -65.99 -55.64 -11.27
N ALA A 551 -66.69 -56.15 -12.31
CA ALA A 551 -68.06 -55.75 -12.61
C ALA A 551 -69.00 -55.87 -11.39
N GLY A 552 -69.91 -54.90 -11.25
CA GLY A 552 -70.83 -54.77 -10.11
C GLY A 552 -70.29 -53.96 -8.93
N TRP A 553 -68.97 -53.78 -8.81
CA TRP A 553 -68.38 -52.92 -7.78
C TRP A 553 -68.29 -51.46 -8.23
N THR A 554 -68.64 -50.54 -7.33
CA THR A 554 -68.50 -49.08 -7.52
C THR A 554 -67.46 -48.51 -6.55
N LYS A 555 -66.43 -47.83 -7.07
CA LYS A 555 -65.45 -47.11 -6.23
C LYS A 555 -66.04 -45.83 -5.65
N ASP A 556 -65.64 -45.51 -4.42
CA ASP A 556 -65.94 -44.24 -3.78
C ASP A 556 -64.99 -43.12 -4.29
N PRO A 557 -65.28 -41.84 -4.00
CA PRO A 557 -64.41 -40.73 -4.42
C PRO A 557 -63.01 -40.74 -3.82
N SER A 558 -62.78 -41.42 -2.69
CA SER A 558 -61.43 -41.52 -2.08
C SER A 558 -60.55 -42.59 -2.73
N SER A 559 -61.13 -43.49 -3.53
CA SER A 559 -60.47 -44.67 -4.11
C SER A 559 -59.85 -45.64 -3.08
N ASN A 560 -60.11 -45.46 -1.78
CA ASN A 560 -59.78 -46.44 -0.75
C ASN A 560 -60.93 -47.41 -0.46
N ARG A 561 -62.13 -47.15 -0.98
CA ARG A 561 -63.33 -47.96 -0.72
C ARG A 561 -64.08 -48.28 -1.99
N ALA A 562 -64.52 -49.53 -2.13
CA ALA A 562 -65.45 -49.97 -3.14
C ALA A 562 -66.70 -50.58 -2.49
N VAL A 563 -67.83 -50.50 -3.17
CA VAL A 563 -69.11 -51.01 -2.69
C VAL A 563 -69.76 -51.84 -3.79
N TYR A 564 -70.15 -53.07 -3.45
CA TYR A 564 -71.06 -53.89 -4.23
C TYR A 564 -72.45 -53.81 -3.61
N VAL A 565 -73.50 -53.66 -4.43
CA VAL A 565 -74.89 -53.60 -3.97
C VAL A 565 -75.72 -54.53 -4.85
N GLN A 566 -76.52 -55.40 -4.23
CA GLN A 566 -77.55 -56.17 -4.90
C GLN A 566 -78.91 -55.83 -4.28
N GLU A 567 -79.93 -55.77 -5.14
CA GLU A 567 -81.31 -55.52 -4.72
C GLU A 567 -82.21 -56.65 -5.20
N PHE A 568 -83.23 -56.98 -4.41
CA PHE A 568 -84.26 -57.96 -4.70
C PHE A 568 -85.62 -57.35 -4.39
N GLU A 569 -86.53 -57.29 -5.37
CA GLU A 569 -87.93 -56.99 -5.13
C GLU A 569 -88.59 -58.18 -4.41
N LEU A 570 -89.20 -57.93 -3.25
CA LEU A 570 -89.96 -58.92 -2.50
C LEU A 570 -91.42 -58.88 -2.98
N PRO A 571 -91.96 -59.92 -3.63
CA PRO A 571 -93.40 -60.01 -3.85
C PRO A 571 -94.13 -60.18 -2.52
N GLU A 572 -95.45 -59.96 -2.51
CA GLU A 572 -96.25 -60.25 -1.31
C GLU A 572 -96.23 -61.77 -1.02
N CYS A 573 -95.80 -62.16 0.19
CA CYS A 573 -95.99 -63.50 0.72
C CYS A 573 -97.48 -63.73 1.00
N ALA A 574 -98.26 -63.98 -0.06
CA ALA A 574 -99.67 -64.29 0.05
C ALA A 574 -99.87 -65.62 0.80
N ASP A 575 -100.76 -65.63 1.81
CA ASP A 575 -101.15 -66.84 2.53
C ASP A 575 -101.55 -67.94 1.55
N VAL A 576 -100.76 -69.04 1.51
CA VAL A 576 -101.11 -70.23 0.73
C VAL A 576 -102.32 -70.88 1.43
N PRO A 577 -103.52 -70.91 0.82
CA PRO A 577 -104.68 -71.50 1.48
C PRO A 577 -104.49 -73.00 1.58
N GLY A 578 -104.44 -73.52 2.80
CA GLY A 578 -104.07 -74.92 3.05
C GLY A 578 -105.13 -75.93 2.61
N GLU A 579 -105.03 -76.43 1.38
CA GLU A 579 -105.58 -77.73 0.98
C GLU A 579 -104.47 -78.75 0.73
N GLY A 580 -104.66 -79.97 1.25
CA GLY A 580 -103.62 -81.01 1.23
C GLY A 580 -103.47 -81.70 -0.13
N GLY A 581 -102.37 -81.44 -0.83
CA GLY A 581 -102.00 -82.13 -2.08
C GLY A 581 -100.58 -82.70 -2.03
N THR A 582 -100.46 -84.04 -2.06
CA THR A 582 -99.14 -84.71 -2.07
C THR A 582 -98.52 -84.75 -3.47
N SER A 583 -97.71 -83.76 -3.81
CA SER A 583 -96.81 -83.84 -4.98
C SER A 583 -95.56 -82.98 -4.78
N SER A 584 -94.40 -83.64 -4.64
CA SER A 584 -93.10 -82.97 -4.72
C SER A 584 -92.83 -82.55 -6.17
N PRO A 585 -92.53 -81.28 -6.46
CA PRO A 585 -92.03 -80.88 -7.76
C PRO A 585 -90.54 -81.26 -7.86
N THR A 586 -90.26 -82.21 -8.75
CA THR A 586 -88.91 -82.43 -9.28
C THR A 586 -88.46 -81.13 -9.99
N PRO A 587 -87.19 -80.70 -9.91
CA PRO A 587 -86.73 -79.53 -10.65
C PRO A 587 -86.90 -79.75 -12.16
N SER A 588 -87.63 -78.85 -12.82
CA SER A 588 -87.77 -78.85 -14.26
C SER A 588 -86.51 -78.30 -14.92
N GLU A 589 -85.82 -79.11 -15.71
CA GLU A 589 -84.85 -78.60 -16.68
C GLU A 589 -85.59 -77.79 -17.76
N THR A 590 -85.30 -76.50 -17.85
CA THR A 590 -85.66 -75.68 -19.02
C THR A 590 -84.36 -75.20 -19.67
N THR A 591 -83.92 -75.92 -20.71
CA THR A 591 -82.74 -75.55 -21.49
C THR A 591 -83.10 -74.43 -22.47
N GLU A 592 -82.74 -73.19 -22.14
CA GLU A 592 -82.70 -72.07 -23.08
C GLU A 592 -81.31 -71.43 -23.02
N ALA A 593 -80.46 -71.78 -23.98
CA ALA A 593 -79.10 -71.27 -24.08
C ALA A 593 -78.92 -70.47 -25.38
N PRO A 594 -78.67 -69.15 -25.29
CA PRO A 594 -78.06 -68.39 -26.37
C PRO A 594 -76.70 -67.80 -25.95
N SER A 595 -75.66 -68.23 -26.66
CA SER A 595 -74.49 -67.44 -27.03
C SER A 595 -73.61 -66.82 -25.93
N SER A 596 -72.50 -67.50 -25.59
CA SER A 596 -71.31 -66.82 -25.08
C SER A 596 -70.68 -65.95 -26.19
N PRO A 597 -70.45 -64.64 -25.98
CA PRO A 597 -69.41 -63.91 -26.68
C PRO A 597 -68.07 -64.23 -25.99
N SER A 598 -67.18 -64.96 -26.66
CA SER A 598 -65.81 -65.16 -26.19
C SER A 598 -64.89 -64.12 -26.86
N PRO A 599 -64.43 -63.07 -26.16
CA PRO A 599 -63.43 -62.17 -26.68
C PRO A 599 -62.05 -62.83 -26.57
N SER A 600 -61.55 -63.39 -27.66
CA SER A 600 -60.10 -63.54 -27.84
C SER A 600 -59.53 -62.18 -28.29
N PRO A 601 -58.63 -61.55 -27.53
CA PRO A 601 -57.78 -60.48 -28.05
C PRO A 601 -56.68 -61.12 -28.90
N SER A 602 -56.58 -60.76 -30.17
CA SER A 602 -55.54 -61.29 -31.06
C SER A 602 -54.14 -60.86 -30.62
N GLU A 603 -53.16 -61.76 -30.73
CA GLU A 603 -51.77 -61.33 -30.86
C GLU A 603 -51.63 -60.47 -32.12
N THR A 604 -51.05 -59.27 -32.00
CA THR A 604 -50.55 -58.50 -33.15
C THR A 604 -49.17 -57.98 -32.79
N THR A 605 -48.16 -58.57 -33.41
CA THR A 605 -46.75 -58.26 -33.13
C THR A 605 -46.32 -56.99 -33.88
N GLU A 606 -46.08 -55.92 -33.15
CA GLU A 606 -45.31 -54.75 -33.62
C GLU A 606 -44.21 -54.47 -32.57
N ALA A 607 -42.97 -54.42 -33.02
CA ALA A 607 -41.81 -54.23 -32.14
C ALA A 607 -41.31 -52.78 -32.16
N PRO A 608 -40.76 -52.29 -31.04
CA PRO A 608 -39.66 -51.33 -31.11
C PRO A 608 -38.39 -51.86 -30.43
N SER A 609 -37.27 -51.41 -30.97
CA SER A 609 -35.90 -51.83 -30.65
C SER A 609 -35.43 -51.61 -29.21
N SER A 610 -34.47 -52.46 -28.83
CA SER A 610 -33.35 -52.23 -27.90
C SER A 610 -32.87 -50.76 -27.74
N PRO A 611 -32.25 -50.37 -26.60
CA PRO A 611 -31.30 -51.22 -25.85
C PRO A 611 -31.41 -51.27 -24.31
N SER A 612 -30.87 -52.37 -23.78
CA SER A 612 -30.48 -52.51 -22.37
C SER A 612 -29.02 -52.08 -22.20
N PRO A 613 -28.69 -51.22 -21.21
CA PRO A 613 -27.32 -51.04 -20.75
C PRO A 613 -27.00 -52.06 -19.65
N SER A 614 -26.05 -52.96 -19.90
CA SER A 614 -25.43 -53.75 -18.83
C SER A 614 -24.44 -52.87 -18.05
N PRO A 615 -24.50 -52.81 -16.70
CA PRO A 615 -23.35 -52.34 -15.93
C PRO A 615 -22.26 -53.42 -16.00
N SER A 616 -21.16 -53.12 -16.69
CA SER A 616 -19.99 -54.02 -16.70
C SER A 616 -19.28 -53.91 -15.35
N GLU A 617 -19.04 -55.05 -14.68
CA GLU A 617 -18.05 -55.09 -13.60
C GLU A 617 -16.65 -54.94 -14.21
N THR A 618 -16.01 -53.81 -13.93
CA THR A 618 -14.60 -53.58 -14.29
C THR A 618 -13.78 -53.47 -13.01
N THR A 619 -13.16 -54.57 -12.58
CA THR A 619 -12.31 -54.63 -11.39
C THR A 619 -10.93 -54.02 -11.65
N GLU A 620 -10.83 -52.69 -11.64
CA GLU A 620 -9.55 -51.97 -11.77
C GLU A 620 -9.02 -51.50 -10.41
N ALA A 621 -8.11 -52.30 -9.86
CA ALA A 621 -7.14 -51.91 -8.84
C ALA A 621 -5.84 -52.71 -9.07
N PRO A 622 -4.64 -52.20 -8.71
CA PRO A 622 -4.36 -50.99 -7.94
C PRO A 622 -3.42 -49.98 -8.63
N SER A 623 -3.29 -48.77 -8.07
CA SER A 623 -2.02 -48.01 -8.06
C SER A 623 -2.05 -46.83 -7.07
N SER A 624 -1.39 -46.99 -5.93
CA SER A 624 -1.08 -45.88 -5.01
C SER A 624 0.42 -45.60 -5.04
N PRO A 625 0.88 -44.46 -5.62
CA PRO A 625 2.25 -44.01 -5.44
C PRO A 625 2.39 -43.28 -4.10
N PHE A 626 2.89 -43.99 -3.07
CA PHE A 626 3.47 -43.34 -1.88
C PHE A 626 4.77 -42.63 -2.27
N PRO A 627 4.94 -41.32 -2.02
CA PRO A 627 6.25 -40.72 -1.90
C PRO A 627 6.79 -40.98 -0.48
N THR A 628 7.56 -42.05 -0.30
CA THR A 628 8.37 -42.24 0.91
C THR A 628 9.57 -41.27 0.89
N PRO A 629 10.01 -40.76 2.05
CA PRO A 629 11.12 -39.81 2.10
C PRO A 629 12.43 -40.49 1.68
N SER A 630 13.21 -39.82 0.84
CA SER A 630 14.57 -40.25 0.48
C SER A 630 15.58 -39.61 1.42
N GLU A 631 15.94 -40.31 2.49
CA GLU A 631 17.24 -40.09 3.13
C GLU A 631 18.37 -40.61 2.21
N THR A 632 19.53 -39.98 2.25
CA THR A 632 20.76 -40.52 1.64
C THR A 632 21.94 -40.09 2.49
N GLU A 633 22.69 -41.07 2.98
CA GLU A 633 23.86 -40.84 3.85
C GLU A 633 25.01 -40.16 3.09
N GLY A 634 25.73 -39.26 3.76
CA GLY A 634 26.85 -38.52 3.18
C GLY A 634 27.90 -38.12 4.23
N VAL A 635 28.75 -39.06 4.62
CA VAL A 635 29.73 -38.96 5.72
C VAL A 635 30.97 -39.80 5.36
N PRO A 636 32.23 -39.48 5.77
CA PRO A 636 32.76 -38.29 6.45
C PRO A 636 33.92 -37.59 5.70
N THR A 637 34.33 -36.40 6.17
CA THR A 637 35.76 -36.14 6.50
C THR A 637 35.88 -35.08 7.61
N SER A 638 36.72 -35.35 8.61
CA SER A 638 37.18 -34.39 9.63
C SER A 638 38.66 -34.04 9.34
N PRO A 639 39.30 -33.00 9.94
CA PRO A 639 39.53 -32.94 11.40
C PRO A 639 39.38 -31.54 12.07
N SER A 640 39.32 -31.55 13.40
CA SER A 640 39.50 -30.39 14.29
C SER A 640 41.00 -30.13 14.59
N PRO A 641 41.38 -28.95 15.13
CA PRO A 641 41.60 -28.84 16.59
C PRO A 641 40.90 -27.60 17.21
N SER A 642 40.50 -27.49 18.49
CA SER A 642 40.84 -28.11 19.80
C SER A 642 41.74 -27.28 20.73
N VAL A 643 41.13 -26.41 21.56
CA VAL A 643 41.53 -25.93 22.92
C VAL A 643 40.24 -25.51 23.66
N THR A 644 39.85 -25.82 24.91
CA THR A 644 40.34 -26.74 25.98
C THR A 644 41.08 -26.13 27.19
N ASP A 645 40.39 -25.30 28.00
CA ASP A 645 40.61 -25.00 29.45
C ASP A 645 39.37 -24.22 29.98
N GLY A 646 38.91 -24.18 31.24
CA GLY A 646 39.17 -24.87 32.53
C GLY A 646 38.43 -24.13 33.69
N VAL A 647 37.35 -24.63 34.34
CA VAL A 647 37.27 -25.58 35.48
C VAL A 647 37.84 -25.02 36.83
N PRO A 648 37.18 -25.13 38.02
CA PRO A 648 35.75 -25.23 38.41
C PRO A 648 35.32 -24.35 39.65
N GLY A 649 34.10 -24.50 40.20
CA GLY A 649 33.71 -23.89 41.51
C GLY A 649 32.33 -24.34 42.10
N LEU A 650 32.21 -24.38 43.44
CA LEU A 650 31.05 -24.85 44.27
C LEU A 650 30.84 -23.86 45.47
N PRO A 651 29.80 -23.95 46.34
CA PRO A 651 28.37 -24.27 46.19
C PRO A 651 27.41 -23.27 46.94
N SER A 652 26.12 -23.63 47.11
CA SER A 652 25.01 -23.05 47.93
C SER A 652 25.35 -22.51 49.35
N PRO A 653 24.53 -21.64 50.04
CA PRO A 653 23.05 -21.71 50.11
C PRO A 653 22.20 -20.40 50.29
N SER A 654 20.88 -20.60 50.43
CA SER A 654 19.74 -19.70 50.76
C SER A 654 19.79 -19.16 52.24
N PRO A 655 18.83 -18.36 52.83
CA PRO A 655 17.36 -18.34 52.60
C PRO A 655 16.54 -17.03 52.81
N SER A 656 15.21 -17.17 52.67
CA SER A 656 14.12 -16.32 53.26
C SER A 656 13.89 -14.91 52.65
N VAL A 657 12.71 -14.28 52.73
CA VAL A 657 11.55 -14.45 53.65
C VAL A 657 10.20 -14.56 52.90
N THR A 658 9.26 -15.31 53.48
CA THR A 658 7.84 -15.42 53.08
C THR A 658 6.94 -14.67 54.07
N THR A 659 5.80 -14.12 53.61
CA THR A 659 4.69 -13.74 54.50
C THR A 659 3.36 -14.27 53.95
N GLU A 660 2.83 -15.31 54.59
CA GLU A 660 1.48 -15.85 54.38
C GLU A 660 0.51 -15.32 55.48
N VAL A 661 -0.77 -15.68 55.65
CA VAL A 661 -1.73 -16.57 54.95
C VAL A 661 -3.19 -16.16 55.33
N SER A 662 -4.20 -16.72 54.65
CA SER A 662 -5.60 -17.04 55.10
C SER A 662 -6.71 -16.49 54.17
N GLY A 663 -7.72 -17.26 53.71
CA GLY A 663 -7.86 -18.73 53.69
C GLY A 663 -9.29 -19.27 53.66
N SER A 664 -9.77 -19.74 52.48
CA SER A 664 -10.89 -20.72 52.27
C SER A 664 -12.33 -20.38 52.74
N PRO A 665 -13.39 -21.12 52.31
CA PRO A 665 -13.66 -21.80 51.02
C PRO A 665 -15.09 -21.55 50.43
N SER A 666 -15.38 -22.12 49.23
CA SER A 666 -16.68 -22.59 48.60
C SER A 666 -18.08 -22.25 49.14
N PRO A 667 -19.20 -22.35 48.35
CA PRO A 667 -19.36 -22.68 46.90
C PRO A 667 -20.41 -21.79 46.13
N SER A 668 -20.89 -22.25 44.97
CA SER A 668 -22.04 -21.77 44.13
C SER A 668 -23.38 -21.70 44.89
N PRO A 669 -24.46 -20.97 44.44
CA PRO A 669 -25.14 -21.20 43.13
C PRO A 669 -25.92 -20.03 42.42
N SER A 670 -26.21 -20.27 41.12
CA SER A 670 -27.45 -20.08 40.32
C SER A 670 -28.31 -18.78 40.26
N GLU A 671 -29.09 -18.75 39.14
CA GLU A 671 -30.27 -17.92 38.76
C GLU A 671 -29.95 -16.47 38.28
N THR A 672 -30.39 -15.98 37.10
CA THR A 672 -31.76 -15.85 36.52
C THR A 672 -32.58 -14.85 37.38
N THR A 673 -33.22 -13.79 36.86
CA THR A 673 -34.36 -13.82 35.90
C THR A 673 -34.74 -12.40 35.39
N GLU A 674 -35.17 -12.32 34.11
CA GLU A 674 -36.12 -11.35 33.49
C GLU A 674 -35.84 -9.85 33.21
N VAL A 675 -36.70 -9.35 32.30
CA VAL A 675 -36.82 -8.00 31.70
C VAL A 675 -38.24 -7.49 31.94
N PRO A 676 -38.42 -6.27 32.46
CA PRO A 676 -39.16 -5.23 31.72
C PRO A 676 -38.54 -3.82 31.91
N GLY A 677 -38.83 -2.79 31.10
CA GLY A 677 -39.72 -2.70 29.93
C GLY A 677 -40.55 -1.41 29.95
N SER A 678 -40.48 -0.58 28.90
CA SER A 678 -41.19 0.72 28.71
C SER A 678 -40.63 1.92 29.49
N PRO A 679 -40.94 3.19 29.10
CA PRO A 679 -41.12 3.74 27.75
C PRO A 679 -40.31 5.04 27.48
N SER A 680 -40.39 5.56 26.25
CA SER A 680 -39.92 6.91 25.85
C SER A 680 -40.79 8.02 26.49
N PRO A 681 -40.29 9.27 26.69
CA PRO A 681 -40.14 10.22 25.58
C PRO A 681 -38.87 11.10 25.60
N SER A 682 -38.57 11.75 24.46
CA SER A 682 -37.66 12.89 24.37
C SER A 682 -38.17 14.11 25.16
N PRO A 683 -37.27 15.06 25.47
CA PRO A 683 -37.29 16.29 24.66
C PRO A 683 -35.89 16.69 24.13
N SER A 684 -35.89 17.48 23.06
CA SER A 684 -34.71 18.18 22.56
C SER A 684 -34.74 19.64 23.02
N GLU A 685 -33.64 20.17 23.54
CA GLU A 685 -33.37 21.62 23.56
C GLU A 685 -31.90 21.91 23.22
N THR A 686 -31.63 23.16 22.86
CA THR A 686 -30.40 23.61 22.21
C THR A 686 -29.57 24.47 23.17
N THR A 687 -28.24 24.40 23.13
CA THR A 687 -27.40 25.38 23.83
C THR A 687 -26.14 25.72 23.03
N GLU A 688 -26.24 26.86 22.35
CA GLU A 688 -25.28 27.97 22.20
C GLU A 688 -23.75 27.71 22.25
N VAL A 689 -23.05 28.31 21.29
CA VAL A 689 -21.59 28.50 21.25
C VAL A 689 -21.29 30.00 21.35
N PRO A 690 -20.46 30.48 22.30
CA PRO A 690 -20.08 31.88 22.38
C PRO A 690 -19.02 32.23 21.31
N GLY A 691 -19.23 33.33 20.59
CA GLY A 691 -18.34 33.78 19.52
C GLY A 691 -17.24 34.77 19.96
N SER A 692 -16.52 35.30 18.98
CA SER A 692 -15.68 36.51 19.13
C SER A 692 -15.67 37.31 17.83
N PRO A 693 -15.50 38.65 17.87
CA PRO A 693 -15.99 39.54 16.82
C PRO A 693 -14.96 39.90 15.74
N SER A 694 -15.45 40.25 14.55
CA SER A 694 -14.70 40.92 13.48
C SER A 694 -15.24 42.34 13.28
N PRO A 695 -14.40 43.40 13.34
CA PRO A 695 -14.84 44.77 13.12
C PRO A 695 -14.69 45.20 11.65
N SER A 696 -15.75 45.79 11.09
CA SER A 696 -15.70 46.60 9.87
C SER A 696 -16.15 48.04 10.18
N PRO A 697 -15.41 49.07 9.76
CA PRO A 697 -15.87 50.46 9.78
C PRO A 697 -16.49 50.86 8.43
N THR A 698 -17.40 51.85 8.45
CA THR A 698 -18.20 52.33 7.31
C THR A 698 -17.71 53.69 6.79
N ASP A 699 -18.08 54.04 5.55
CA ASP A 699 -17.76 55.30 4.88
C ASP A 699 -18.35 56.56 5.53
N ILE A 700 -17.64 57.69 5.43
CA ILE A 700 -18.17 59.07 5.45
C ILE A 700 -17.39 59.92 4.43
N GLU A 701 -18.08 60.84 3.73
CA GLU A 701 -17.53 61.73 2.69
C GLU A 701 -16.60 62.84 3.21
N GLY A 702 -15.68 63.34 2.36
CA GLY A 702 -14.87 64.53 2.67
C GLY A 702 -13.74 64.88 1.68
N THR A 703 -14.07 65.46 0.52
CA THR A 703 -13.12 66.15 -0.38
C THR A 703 -12.60 67.47 0.26
N PRO A 704 -11.38 67.99 -0.05
CA PRO A 704 -11.02 68.39 -1.42
C PRO A 704 -9.54 68.26 -1.90
N GLU A 705 -9.38 68.38 -3.23
CA GLU A 705 -8.28 68.98 -4.01
C GLU A 705 -6.83 68.40 -4.11
N SER A 706 -6.53 67.92 -5.33
CA SER A 706 -5.33 68.22 -6.16
C SER A 706 -3.92 67.63 -5.83
N PRO A 707 -3.03 67.50 -6.85
CA PRO A 707 -3.28 67.29 -8.29
C PRO A 707 -2.46 66.12 -8.91
N LYS A 708 -2.84 65.74 -10.14
CA LYS A 708 -2.29 64.60 -10.92
C LYS A 708 -1.30 65.06 -12.01
N PRO A 709 -0.09 64.47 -12.15
CA PRO A 709 0.71 64.53 -13.38
C PRO A 709 0.32 63.42 -14.38
N THR A 710 0.51 63.65 -15.68
CA THR A 710 0.19 62.68 -16.76
C THR A 710 1.11 62.91 -17.96
N ALA A 711 1.34 61.86 -18.75
CA ALA A 711 2.24 61.80 -19.92
C ALA A 711 3.75 61.89 -19.55
N GLY A 712 4.66 61.38 -20.39
CA GLY A 712 4.45 60.56 -21.58
C GLY A 712 5.74 60.44 -22.40
N THR A 713 6.07 59.25 -22.87
CA THR A 713 7.40 58.96 -23.43
C THR A 713 7.45 59.15 -24.95
N THR A 714 7.90 60.32 -25.39
CA THR A 714 8.32 60.60 -26.77
C THR A 714 9.84 60.52 -26.90
N SER A 715 10.34 60.03 -28.04
CA SER A 715 11.79 59.95 -28.32
C SER A 715 12.44 61.34 -28.46
N PRO A 716 13.66 61.54 -27.95
CA PRO A 716 14.55 62.61 -28.40
C PRO A 716 15.34 62.16 -29.64
N SER A 717 15.60 63.10 -30.55
CA SER A 717 16.42 62.93 -31.76
C SER A 717 17.58 63.92 -31.79
N THR A 718 18.57 63.66 -32.67
CA THR A 718 19.65 64.58 -33.10
C THR A 718 20.69 65.01 -32.03
N PRO A 719 21.90 65.49 -32.43
CA PRO A 719 22.41 65.73 -33.78
C PRO A 719 23.74 65.03 -34.14
N ALA A 720 24.04 64.98 -35.45
CA ALA A 720 25.39 64.95 -36.02
C ALA A 720 25.67 66.33 -36.66
N PRO A 721 26.92 66.77 -36.89
CA PRO A 721 27.71 66.26 -38.03
C PRO A 721 29.25 66.25 -37.86
N GLY A 722 29.95 65.65 -38.84
CA GLY A 722 31.39 65.84 -39.07
C GLY A 722 32.09 64.58 -39.60
N GLY A 723 32.83 64.67 -40.72
CA GLY A 723 33.55 63.51 -41.26
C GLY A 723 34.42 63.78 -42.49
N THR A 724 35.34 62.85 -42.77
CA THR A 724 36.19 62.67 -43.97
C THR A 724 36.71 61.23 -43.88
N SER A 725 36.54 60.31 -44.85
CA SER A 725 36.85 60.27 -46.29
C SER A 725 38.28 59.80 -46.60
N GLY A 726 38.42 58.74 -47.43
CA GLY A 726 39.70 58.13 -47.84
C GLY A 726 39.73 56.60 -47.66
N SER A 727 38.99 55.77 -48.41
CA SER A 727 39.21 55.33 -49.81
C SER A 727 40.50 54.51 -50.06
N GLY A 728 40.38 53.22 -50.38
CA GLY A 728 41.55 52.34 -50.64
C GLY A 728 41.23 50.89 -51.03
N GLU A 729 40.71 50.68 -52.25
CA GLU A 729 40.69 49.40 -52.99
C GLU A 729 41.60 49.55 -54.26
N PRO A 730 41.98 48.51 -55.04
CA PRO A 730 41.21 47.27 -55.32
C PRO A 730 41.98 45.94 -55.57
N SER A 731 41.21 44.87 -55.82
CA SER A 731 41.45 43.76 -56.78
C SER A 731 42.50 42.64 -56.58
N ALA A 732 41.95 41.43 -56.34
CA ALA A 732 42.03 40.22 -57.19
C ALA A 732 43.30 39.32 -57.30
N SER A 733 43.11 38.02 -57.00
CA SER A 733 43.49 36.86 -57.85
C SER A 733 42.77 35.57 -57.42
N ALA A 734 42.88 34.50 -58.22
CA ALA A 734 42.34 33.13 -57.99
C ALA A 734 43.40 32.23 -57.27
N THR A 735 43.29 30.90 -57.05
CA THR A 735 42.54 29.81 -57.73
C THR A 735 42.45 28.55 -56.83
N GLU A 736 41.60 27.57 -57.20
CA GLU A 736 41.58 26.15 -56.77
C GLU A 736 41.33 25.82 -55.27
N GLY A 737 40.73 24.68 -54.92
CA GLY A 737 40.17 23.61 -55.77
C GLY A 737 39.43 22.55 -54.91
N ALA A 738 38.59 21.73 -55.54
CA ALA A 738 37.83 20.66 -54.89
C ALA A 738 38.03 19.32 -55.61
N PRO A 739 37.81 18.18 -54.93
CA PRO A 739 37.45 16.94 -55.60
C PRO A 739 36.01 16.51 -55.26
N VAL A 740 35.32 15.97 -56.27
CA VAL A 740 34.01 15.32 -56.17
C VAL A 740 34.22 13.80 -56.28
N ILE A 741 33.40 13.00 -55.57
CA ILE A 741 33.14 11.61 -55.94
C ILE A 741 31.63 11.39 -55.99
N THR A 742 31.17 10.72 -57.05
CA THR A 742 29.78 10.36 -57.34
C THR A 742 29.64 8.85 -57.54
N SER A 743 28.54 8.28 -57.05
CA SER A 743 27.95 7.02 -57.51
C SER A 743 26.52 6.95 -56.96
N ASP A 744 25.48 7.25 -57.74
CA ASP A 744 24.85 6.40 -58.76
C ASP A 744 23.66 5.61 -58.19
N GLY A 745 22.50 5.75 -58.86
CA GLY A 745 21.26 5.00 -58.57
C GLY A 745 21.21 3.66 -59.32
N PRO A 746 20.01 3.03 -59.41
CA PRO A 746 19.11 3.46 -60.50
C PRO A 746 17.61 3.49 -60.15
N ASP A 747 16.83 4.11 -61.05
CA ASP A 747 15.38 4.30 -60.98
C ASP A 747 14.52 3.05 -61.24
N ALA A 748 13.35 3.02 -60.58
CA ALA A 748 12.04 2.83 -61.20
C ALA A 748 10.94 3.34 -60.23
N GLY A 749 9.88 4.06 -60.64
CA GLY A 749 9.49 4.55 -61.95
C GLY A 749 7.96 4.55 -62.12
N GLY A 750 7.27 5.65 -61.78
CA GLY A 750 5.79 5.67 -61.74
C GLY A 750 5.12 7.05 -61.60
N HIS A 751 4.96 7.75 -62.72
CA HIS A 751 4.05 8.91 -62.94
C HIS A 751 2.55 8.50 -62.83
N LEU A 752 1.49 9.33 -62.71
CA LEU A 752 1.15 10.77 -62.49
C LEU A 752 -0.42 10.85 -62.45
N PRO A 753 -1.16 11.99 -62.42
CA PRO A 753 -0.91 13.35 -61.91
C PRO A 753 -2.03 13.96 -60.99
N SER A 754 -1.66 15.07 -60.35
CA SER A 754 -2.44 16.22 -59.84
C SER A 754 -3.85 16.56 -60.40
N THR A 755 -4.77 16.88 -59.48
CA THR A 755 -5.50 18.19 -59.36
C THR A 755 -5.60 18.52 -57.85
N GLY A 756 -5.50 19.73 -57.29
CA GLY A 756 -6.00 21.05 -57.72
C GLY A 756 -7.39 21.30 -57.09
N ALA A 757 -7.69 22.35 -56.30
CA ALA A 757 -6.89 23.52 -55.86
C ALA A 757 -7.46 24.13 -54.54
N ASP A 758 -7.08 25.36 -54.18
CA ASP A 758 -7.37 26.08 -52.93
C ASP A 758 -8.85 26.22 -52.52
N SER A 759 -9.13 26.28 -51.21
CA SER A 759 -9.82 27.43 -50.56
C SER A 759 -10.37 27.14 -49.15
N ALA A 760 -10.31 28.16 -48.27
CA ALA A 760 -11.13 28.31 -47.06
C ALA A 760 -11.57 29.79 -46.97
N PRO A 761 -12.51 30.22 -46.09
CA PRO A 761 -13.42 29.47 -45.21
C PRO A 761 -14.91 29.93 -45.36
N LYS A 762 -15.87 29.29 -44.65
CA LYS A 762 -17.01 29.96 -43.97
C LYS A 762 -17.93 29.01 -43.16
N LEU A 763 -18.64 29.60 -42.19
CA LEU A 763 -19.71 29.00 -41.38
C LEU A 763 -21.04 28.89 -42.18
N PRO A 764 -22.02 28.14 -41.65
CA PRO A 764 -23.23 28.83 -41.16
C PRO A 764 -23.57 28.57 -39.67
N ILE A 765 -24.60 29.25 -39.17
CA ILE A 765 -25.01 29.35 -37.75
C ILE A 765 -26.43 28.79 -37.59
N LEU A 766 -26.71 28.07 -36.49
CA LEU A 766 -27.95 28.05 -35.66
C LEU A 766 -27.84 26.91 -34.61
N GLY A 767 -28.42 26.96 -33.41
CA GLY A 767 -29.03 28.09 -32.69
C GLY A 767 -30.17 27.70 -31.73
N ALA A 768 -29.90 27.72 -30.40
CA ALA A 768 -30.85 27.76 -29.27
C ALA A 768 -31.79 26.52 -29.01
N MET A 769 -32.52 26.39 -27.88
CA MET A 769 -32.20 26.53 -26.42
C MET A 769 -33.42 26.00 -25.57
N ILE A 770 -33.38 26.11 -24.22
CA ILE A 770 -34.49 26.05 -23.22
C ILE A 770 -34.98 24.67 -22.70
N LEU A 771 -34.49 24.35 -21.48
CA LEU A 771 -35.19 24.10 -20.20
C LEU A 771 -36.58 23.39 -20.06
N LEU A 772 -36.58 22.43 -19.11
CA LEU A 772 -37.47 22.28 -17.94
C LEU A 772 -38.96 21.87 -18.07
N GLY A 773 -39.36 20.83 -17.33
CA GLY A 773 -40.77 20.50 -17.01
C GLY A 773 -40.92 19.23 -16.17
N LEU A 774 -41.56 19.30 -15.00
CA LEU A 774 -41.74 18.18 -14.06
C LEU A 774 -43.07 18.31 -13.31
N LEU A 775 -44.04 17.42 -13.53
CA LEU A 775 -45.12 17.11 -12.56
C LEU A 775 -45.83 15.76 -12.86
N LEU A 776 -46.81 15.43 -12.00
CA LEU A 776 -47.41 14.11 -11.76
C LEU A 776 -48.74 13.85 -12.52
N ILE A 777 -49.33 12.68 -12.23
CA ILE A 777 -50.65 12.09 -12.60
C ILE A 777 -50.53 10.97 -13.65
N GLY A 778 -51.12 9.77 -13.49
CA GLY A 778 -51.77 9.22 -12.28
C GLY A 778 -52.89 8.20 -12.57
N GLY A 779 -52.63 6.92 -12.29
CA GLY A 779 -53.65 5.92 -11.94
C GLY A 779 -54.40 5.13 -13.03
N SER A 780 -54.70 3.88 -12.67
CA SER A 780 -55.89 3.08 -13.07
C SER A 780 -55.81 2.07 -14.24
N VAL A 781 -55.75 0.79 -13.83
CA VAL A 781 -56.67 -0.32 -14.21
C VAL A 781 -56.99 -0.56 -15.70
N LEU A 782 -56.62 -1.76 -16.20
CA LEU A 782 -57.43 -2.49 -17.18
C LEU A 782 -57.31 -4.02 -17.00
N ARG A 783 -58.34 -4.77 -17.45
CA ARG A 783 -58.55 -6.21 -17.18
C ARG A 783 -58.40 -7.09 -18.42
N ARG A 784 -57.89 -8.31 -18.20
CA ARG A 784 -58.22 -9.59 -18.87
C ARG A 784 -58.48 -9.62 -20.39
N ARG A 785 -57.61 -10.31 -21.13
CA ARG A 785 -57.83 -11.62 -21.82
C ARG A 785 -56.47 -12.06 -22.41
N ALA A 786 -55.94 -13.27 -22.27
CA ALA A 786 -56.47 -14.65 -22.19
C ALA A 786 -56.81 -15.30 -23.54
N THR A 787 -55.90 -16.17 -24.02
CA THR A 787 -56.16 -17.27 -24.98
C THR A 787 -55.07 -18.33 -24.86
N GLN A 788 -55.49 -19.58 -24.66
CA GLN A 788 -54.87 -20.87 -25.01
C GLN A 788 -53.38 -21.12 -24.64
N GLY A 789 -53.08 -22.19 -23.89
CA GLY A 789 -53.99 -23.22 -23.35
C GLY A 789 -53.34 -24.14 -22.33
#